data_AF-A0A7D4UJ10-F1
#
_entry.id   AF-A0A7D4UJ10-F1
#
_cell.length_a   1.000
_cell.length_b   1.000
_cell.length_c   1.000
_cell.angle_alpha   90.00
_cell.angle_beta   90.00
_cell.angle_gamma   90.00
#
_symmetry.space_group_name_H-M   'P 1'
#
loop_
_entity.id
_entity.type
_entity.pdbx_description
1 polymer ?
#
loop_
_entity_poly.entity_id
_entity_poly.type
_entity_poly.pdbx_seq_one_letter_code
_entity_poly.pdbx_strand_id
1 'polypeptide(L)'
;MPARRRSDRHGPLPDRNRTRRTGGRRPTCTLPSPAALDLGAEVLPVGDGWASWSGPTHPDRGTRTGAPVTGGAAADPAEIFVVDTWQGLRDALAGRPGGSQTAARFNTVPRIVYVTGTIDPWVREDGSRLTCEDIAAQVTVDGSGAPFSMDDYIAAFGPGIDPSGPLEAAREQAAALQARATLQHIGSHVTLVGVGEEARIVGASLRIRDAQNVIVRNLTLSDAYDCFPEWDANDSGGNWNSAYDNLSVWTSTSVWIDHNTFDDGEHPPTALDRVYGRPFEVHDGLVDITHGSDLVTMSWNWLKHHDKTDLIGSSDSRTQDRGQHRVTQHHNRWTDIGQRAPRVRYGDVHVYNNLYEQTALSAGDQVPGTPYFQYFWGAGRESSIIAESNAVELVDPATASRVIAGWGGTELSATDTLVNGTLTDVLAAYNATAATPLSPDVRWTPGDHYAYALDPVAEVADIVRAGAGAGVLPSGSPGTAAAPGSFALSDDNGWDTGLHDGSYRITADLWWGHNATVVKLYEDGELVGAQRLDPASPAAQQARFAVTGRADGVYRYELVALNPWGQSRSRVHEVAVRDAAPAQAVLSAAGARTGAVTVTADLWWGTNATEYVLYQDGVEIDRQTLTAATPAAQRAVTVVGDLAPGRYEFTAVLSNAAGTTAAEPVTVRVR
;
A
#
# COMPACT_ATOMS: atom_id res chain seq x y z
N MET A 1 62.49 -23.26 -44.58
CA MET A 1 62.91 -22.98 -45.97
C MET A 1 61.86 -22.09 -46.63
N PRO A 2 62.26 -21.17 -47.52
CA PRO A 2 62.07 -19.71 -47.38
C PRO A 2 60.98 -19.18 -48.36
N ALA A 3 60.65 -17.90 -48.54
CA ALA A 3 61.44 -16.68 -48.46
C ALA A 3 60.56 -15.42 -48.44
N ARG A 4 61.07 -14.39 -47.75
CA ARG A 4 60.76 -12.98 -47.99
C ARG A 4 61.30 -12.55 -49.36
N ARG A 5 60.68 -11.57 -50.02
CA ARG A 5 61.41 -10.51 -50.75
C ARG A 5 60.61 -9.20 -50.77
N ARG A 6 61.32 -8.13 -50.42
CA ARG A 6 60.97 -6.70 -50.49
C ARG A 6 61.57 -6.11 -51.78
N SER A 7 61.19 -4.85 -52.03
CA SER A 7 61.84 -3.79 -52.85
C SER A 7 61.23 -3.62 -54.25
N ASP A 8 61.04 -2.43 -54.84
CA ASP A 8 61.52 -1.05 -54.62
C ASP A 8 60.55 -0.06 -55.33
N ARG A 9 60.18 1.08 -54.71
CA ARG A 9 60.63 2.48 -54.92
C ARG A 9 60.06 3.29 -56.12
N HIS A 10 59.67 4.52 -55.73
CA HIS A 10 59.68 5.83 -56.39
C HIS A 10 58.48 6.28 -57.28
N GLY A 11 57.89 7.40 -56.85
CA GLY A 11 56.82 8.18 -57.52
C GLY A 11 57.32 9.07 -58.67
N PRO A 12 56.49 9.99 -59.20
CA PRO A 12 56.06 11.19 -58.46
C PRO A 12 54.57 11.64 -58.65
N LEU A 13 54.16 12.56 -57.78
CA LEU A 13 52.94 13.41 -57.71
C LEU A 13 52.71 14.27 -58.99
N PRO A 14 51.51 14.87 -59.28
CA PRO A 14 50.67 15.59 -58.30
C PRO A 14 49.13 15.56 -58.42
N ASP A 15 48.51 15.61 -57.23
CA ASP A 15 47.50 16.58 -56.76
C ASP A 15 46.15 16.74 -57.48
N ARG A 16 45.07 16.35 -56.78
CA ARG A 16 43.86 17.20 -56.57
C ARG A 16 42.88 16.59 -55.56
N ASN A 17 42.60 17.40 -54.54
CA ASN A 17 41.44 17.42 -53.63
C ASN A 17 41.21 16.28 -52.61
N ARG A 18 41.64 16.58 -51.38
CA ARG A 18 41.10 16.03 -50.12
C ARG A 18 39.65 16.48 -49.91
N THR A 19 38.75 15.52 -49.70
CA THR A 19 37.67 15.62 -48.71
C THR A 19 37.50 14.27 -48.01
N ARG A 20 37.72 14.27 -46.69
CA ARG A 20 37.64 13.13 -45.78
C ARG A 20 36.22 12.57 -45.73
N ARG A 21 36.11 11.24 -45.82
CA ARG A 21 34.96 10.47 -45.36
C ARG A 21 34.84 10.61 -43.83
N THR A 22 33.71 11.09 -43.36
CA THR A 22 33.20 10.88 -42.00
C THR A 22 31.93 10.05 -42.12
N GLY A 23 31.89 8.90 -41.43
CA GLY A 23 30.72 8.04 -41.37
C GLY A 23 29.56 8.75 -40.67
N GLY A 24 28.42 8.85 -41.35
CA GLY A 24 27.16 9.24 -40.74
C GLY A 24 26.47 8.02 -40.15
N ARG A 25 26.43 7.92 -38.82
CA ARG A 25 25.39 7.17 -38.12
C ARG A 25 24.05 7.84 -38.44
N ARG A 26 23.07 7.07 -38.89
CA ARG A 26 21.67 7.52 -38.91
C ARG A 26 21.27 7.86 -37.46
N PRO A 27 20.61 9.00 -37.20
CA PRO A 27 20.08 9.26 -35.88
C PRO A 27 18.98 8.23 -35.60
N THR A 28 19.18 7.41 -34.59
CA THR A 28 18.08 6.67 -33.97
C THR A 28 17.16 7.73 -33.38
N CYS A 29 15.99 7.88 -33.98
CA CYS A 29 14.89 8.62 -33.37
C CYS A 29 14.41 7.77 -32.20
N THR A 30 15.03 7.94 -31.03
CA THR A 30 14.49 7.42 -29.78
C THR A 30 13.22 8.23 -29.51
N LEU A 31 12.07 7.57 -29.63
CA LEU A 31 10.83 8.12 -29.08
C LEU A 31 11.09 8.43 -27.59
N PRO A 32 10.61 9.56 -27.05
CA PRO A 32 10.71 9.81 -25.63
C PRO A 32 10.00 8.66 -24.90
N SER A 33 10.63 8.11 -23.86
CA SER A 33 9.96 7.18 -22.96
C SER A 33 8.65 7.83 -22.47
N PRO A 34 7.55 7.08 -22.35
CA PRO A 34 6.32 7.61 -21.79
C PRO A 34 6.60 8.26 -20.43
N ALA A 35 5.98 9.41 -20.17
CA ALA A 35 6.17 10.11 -18.91
C ALA A 35 5.71 9.22 -17.75
N ALA A 36 6.49 9.19 -16.66
CA ALA A 36 6.12 8.48 -15.44
C ALA A 36 4.73 8.94 -14.96
N LEU A 37 3.89 7.98 -14.57
CA LEU A 37 2.55 8.20 -14.05
C LEU A 37 2.54 7.99 -12.54
N ASP A 38 1.72 8.79 -11.85
CA ASP A 38 1.41 8.55 -10.45
C ASP A 38 0.38 7.42 -10.34
N LEU A 39 0.88 6.18 -10.38
CA LEU A 39 0.05 4.98 -10.29
C LEU A 39 -0.76 4.90 -8.99
N GLY A 40 -0.36 5.62 -7.94
CA GLY A 40 -1.07 5.63 -6.65
C GLY A 40 -2.42 6.34 -6.72
N ALA A 41 -2.56 7.30 -7.63
CA ALA A 41 -3.78 8.08 -7.84
C ALA A 41 -4.70 7.49 -8.93
N GLU A 42 -4.21 6.51 -9.70
CA GLU A 42 -5.00 5.85 -10.73
C GLU A 42 -6.09 4.95 -10.12
N VAL A 43 -7.18 4.81 -10.87
CA VAL A 43 -8.34 3.99 -10.52
C VAL A 43 -8.59 2.98 -11.63
N LEU A 44 -9.35 1.92 -11.32
CA LEU A 44 -9.74 0.93 -12.32
C LEU A 44 -10.54 1.61 -13.45
N PRO A 45 -10.21 1.38 -14.73
CA PRO A 45 -10.97 1.91 -15.84
C PRO A 45 -12.44 1.45 -15.83
N VAL A 46 -13.33 2.30 -16.35
CA VAL A 46 -14.74 1.93 -16.49
C VAL A 46 -14.88 0.76 -17.47
N GLY A 47 -15.61 -0.27 -17.06
CA GLY A 47 -15.82 -1.49 -17.86
C GLY A 47 -14.72 -2.55 -17.68
N ASP A 48 -13.65 -2.25 -16.96
CA ASP A 48 -12.54 -3.19 -16.78
C ASP A 48 -12.89 -4.31 -15.79
N GLY A 49 -13.56 -5.34 -16.31
CA GLY A 49 -13.90 -6.55 -15.57
C GLY A 49 -14.92 -6.34 -14.45
N TRP A 50 -15.11 -7.40 -13.65
CA TRP A 50 -16.06 -7.41 -12.54
C TRP A 50 -15.76 -6.38 -11.45
N ALA A 51 -14.50 -5.95 -11.28
CA ALA A 51 -14.17 -4.91 -10.30
C ALA A 51 -14.65 -3.51 -10.72
N SER A 52 -15.05 -3.34 -11.99
CA SER A 52 -15.67 -2.10 -12.49
C SER A 52 -17.19 -2.08 -12.31
N TRP A 53 -17.77 -3.22 -11.94
CA TRP A 53 -19.22 -3.37 -11.81
C TRP A 53 -19.76 -2.73 -10.52
N SER A 54 -21.04 -2.38 -10.53
CA SER A 54 -21.75 -1.87 -9.36
C SER A 54 -23.08 -2.58 -9.14
N GLY A 55 -23.41 -2.83 -7.87
CA GLY A 55 -24.66 -3.49 -7.49
C GLY A 55 -24.50 -4.40 -6.27
N PRO A 56 -25.49 -5.25 -5.96
CA PRO A 56 -25.48 -6.07 -4.75
C PRO A 56 -24.34 -7.09 -4.75
N THR A 57 -23.77 -7.31 -3.57
CA THR A 57 -22.80 -8.37 -3.23
C THR A 57 -22.98 -8.80 -1.78
N HIS A 58 -22.56 -10.02 -1.45
CA HIS A 58 -22.86 -10.66 -0.16
C HIS A 58 -21.65 -11.33 0.53
N PRO A 59 -20.49 -10.65 0.68
CA PRO A 59 -19.33 -11.23 1.36
C PRO A 59 -19.68 -11.67 2.79
N ASP A 60 -19.40 -12.93 3.14
CA ASP A 60 -19.81 -13.62 4.37
C ASP A 60 -21.26 -13.31 4.83
N ARG A 61 -22.22 -13.34 3.90
CA ARG A 61 -23.67 -13.09 4.13
C ARG A 61 -24.04 -11.64 4.50
N GLY A 62 -23.08 -10.72 4.54
CA GLY A 62 -23.34 -9.30 4.72
C GLY A 62 -23.75 -8.67 3.39
N THR A 63 -24.95 -8.09 3.31
CA THR A 63 -25.37 -7.37 2.09
C THR A 63 -24.62 -6.05 1.98
N ARG A 64 -23.90 -5.86 0.87
CA ARG A 64 -23.20 -4.62 0.52
C ARG A 64 -23.56 -4.22 -0.91
N THR A 65 -23.27 -2.98 -1.27
CA THR A 65 -23.29 -2.53 -2.67
C THR A 65 -21.83 -2.43 -3.12
N GLY A 66 -21.43 -3.30 -4.04
CA GLY A 66 -20.18 -3.18 -4.75
C GLY A 66 -20.17 -1.92 -5.59
N ALA A 67 -19.01 -1.28 -5.67
CA ALA A 67 -18.75 -0.09 -6.46
C ALA A 67 -17.47 -0.28 -7.28
N PRO A 68 -17.29 0.49 -8.38
CA PRO A 68 -16.06 0.46 -9.14
C PRO A 68 -14.84 0.79 -8.29
N VAL A 69 -13.74 0.10 -8.51
CA VAL A 69 -12.52 0.25 -7.70
C VAL A 69 -11.82 1.58 -7.94
N THR A 70 -11.71 2.38 -6.89
CA THR A 70 -10.93 3.61 -6.83
C THR A 70 -9.75 3.55 -5.86
N GLY A 71 -9.59 2.44 -5.11
CA GLY A 71 -8.54 2.26 -4.12
C GLY A 71 -8.47 3.42 -3.12
N GLY A 72 -7.27 3.97 -2.98
CA GLY A 72 -6.96 5.13 -2.15
C GLY A 72 -6.90 6.47 -2.86
N ALA A 73 -7.40 6.60 -4.10
CA ALA A 73 -7.28 7.84 -4.88
C ALA A 73 -7.83 9.09 -4.16
N ALA A 74 -8.76 8.91 -3.23
CA ALA A 74 -9.32 9.97 -2.39
C ALA A 74 -8.53 10.26 -1.09
N ALA A 75 -7.31 9.72 -0.93
CA ALA A 75 -6.48 9.90 0.26
C ALA A 75 -6.19 11.38 0.54
N ASP A 76 -6.37 11.76 1.80
CA ASP A 76 -5.89 13.04 2.34
C ASP A 76 -4.35 13.10 2.22
N PRO A 77 -3.72 14.27 2.03
CA PRO A 77 -2.26 14.39 2.02
C PRO A 77 -1.57 13.76 3.24
N ALA A 78 -2.20 13.77 4.41
CA ALA A 78 -1.68 13.11 5.61
C ALA A 78 -1.59 11.58 5.47
N GLU A 79 -2.41 10.99 4.61
CA GLU A 79 -2.64 9.55 4.44
C GLU A 79 -1.92 8.97 3.20
N ILE A 80 -0.92 9.70 2.69
CA ILE A 80 -0.02 9.24 1.62
C ILE A 80 1.34 8.89 2.21
N PHE A 81 1.84 7.70 1.91
CA PHE A 81 3.06 7.14 2.50
C PHE A 81 3.99 6.59 1.43
N VAL A 82 5.29 6.68 1.67
CA VAL A 82 6.33 5.97 0.91
C VAL A 82 7.09 5.10 1.89
N VAL A 83 7.25 3.81 1.58
CA VAL A 83 7.79 2.82 2.50
C VAL A 83 8.82 1.91 1.81
N ASP A 84 9.85 1.56 2.56
CA ASP A 84 10.96 0.68 2.17
C ASP A 84 11.33 -0.32 3.29
N THR A 85 10.56 -0.35 4.37
CA THR A 85 10.74 -1.28 5.50
C THR A 85 9.43 -1.96 5.86
N TRP A 86 9.53 -3.13 6.48
CA TRP A 86 8.35 -3.89 6.91
C TRP A 86 7.51 -3.11 7.93
N GLN A 87 8.14 -2.57 8.98
CA GLN A 87 7.41 -1.78 9.98
C GLN A 87 6.83 -0.49 9.36
N GLY A 88 7.53 0.15 8.41
CA GLY A 88 6.99 1.28 7.65
C GLY A 88 5.70 0.94 6.90
N LEU A 89 5.66 -0.21 6.22
CA LEU A 89 4.45 -0.71 5.55
C LEU A 89 3.31 -0.94 6.55
N ARG A 90 3.60 -1.55 7.70
CA ARG A 90 2.61 -1.79 8.77
C ARG A 90 2.03 -0.49 9.31
N ASP A 91 2.89 0.48 9.58
CA ASP A 91 2.51 1.78 10.10
C ASP A 91 1.65 2.57 9.11
N ALA A 92 2.05 2.55 7.83
CA ALA A 92 1.30 3.19 6.75
C ALA A 92 -0.10 2.58 6.60
N LEU A 93 -0.21 1.25 6.56
CA LEU A 93 -1.52 0.57 6.44
C LEU A 93 -2.38 0.75 7.70
N ALA A 94 -1.77 0.85 8.88
CA ALA A 94 -2.47 1.15 10.13
C ALA A 94 -2.89 2.63 10.25
N GLY A 95 -2.22 3.54 9.52
CA GLY A 95 -2.37 4.99 9.67
C GLY A 95 -1.74 5.55 10.95
N ARG A 96 -0.81 4.81 11.57
CA ARG A 96 -0.12 5.24 12.80
C ARG A 96 1.18 4.46 13.03
N PRO A 97 2.16 5.05 13.74
CA PRO A 97 3.35 4.32 14.18
C PRO A 97 3.03 3.08 15.04
N GLY A 98 3.84 2.03 14.92
CA GLY A 98 3.69 0.78 15.68
C GLY A 98 2.48 -0.08 15.24
N GLY A 99 2.09 0.00 13.97
CA GLY A 99 1.07 -0.83 13.37
C GLY A 99 1.39 -2.32 13.50
N SER A 100 0.40 -3.13 13.88
CA SER A 100 0.50 -4.59 13.93
C SER A 100 -0.09 -5.23 12.66
N GLN A 101 0.11 -6.54 12.50
CA GLN A 101 -0.43 -7.31 11.37
C GLN A 101 -1.93 -7.10 11.11
N THR A 102 -2.72 -6.81 12.16
CA THR A 102 -4.19 -6.72 12.11
C THR A 102 -4.72 -5.30 12.22
N ALA A 103 -3.87 -4.31 12.53
CA ALA A 103 -4.30 -2.94 12.80
C ALA A 103 -5.02 -2.30 11.60
N ALA A 104 -4.66 -2.71 10.38
CA ALA A 104 -5.26 -2.23 9.13
C ALA A 104 -6.59 -2.91 8.77
N ARG A 105 -6.90 -4.10 9.29
CA ARG A 105 -7.98 -4.98 8.81
C ARG A 105 -9.34 -4.27 8.65
N PHE A 106 -9.74 -3.50 9.65
CA PHE A 106 -11.02 -2.78 9.65
C PHE A 106 -10.86 -1.27 9.42
N ASN A 107 -9.67 -0.83 9.01
CA ASN A 107 -9.42 0.57 8.73
C ASN A 107 -10.06 0.94 7.38
N THR A 108 -10.73 2.09 7.35
CA THR A 108 -11.51 2.56 6.20
C THR A 108 -11.08 3.94 5.71
N VAL A 109 -10.07 4.55 6.34
CA VAL A 109 -9.52 5.83 5.87
C VAL A 109 -8.80 5.60 4.53
N PRO A 110 -9.14 6.36 3.47
CA PRO A 110 -8.48 6.22 2.18
C PRO A 110 -6.97 6.48 2.25
N ARG A 111 -6.15 5.59 1.68
CA ARG A 111 -4.68 5.67 1.74
C ARG A 111 -4.00 5.28 0.45
N ILE A 112 -2.91 5.97 0.16
CA ILE A 112 -1.96 5.57 -0.89
C ILE A 112 -0.64 5.21 -0.21
N VAL A 113 -0.14 4.00 -0.50
CA VAL A 113 1.13 3.49 0.02
C VAL A 113 2.02 3.11 -1.15
N TYR A 114 3.06 3.91 -1.38
CA TYR A 114 4.11 3.62 -2.36
C TYR A 114 5.17 2.75 -1.73
N VAL A 115 5.52 1.64 -2.39
CA VAL A 115 6.61 0.76 -1.99
C VAL A 115 7.81 1.02 -2.89
N THR A 116 8.98 1.23 -2.27
CA THR A 116 10.26 1.39 -2.97
C THR A 116 11.24 0.34 -2.51
N GLY A 117 12.02 -0.22 -3.44
CA GLY A 117 13.01 -1.26 -3.13
C GLY A 117 12.38 -2.56 -2.63
N THR A 118 13.12 -3.30 -1.81
CA THR A 118 12.69 -4.59 -1.26
C THR A 118 12.29 -4.47 0.21
N ILE A 119 11.05 -4.85 0.51
CA ILE A 119 10.56 -5.06 1.87
C ILE A 119 10.62 -6.56 2.19
N ASP A 120 11.25 -6.90 3.31
CA ASP A 120 11.41 -8.27 3.78
C ASP A 120 11.03 -8.34 5.28
N PRO A 121 9.96 -9.07 5.66
CA PRO A 121 9.51 -9.18 7.05
C PRO A 121 10.45 -10.03 7.92
N TRP A 122 11.37 -10.77 7.31
CA TRP A 122 12.37 -11.57 8.02
C TRP A 122 13.57 -10.73 8.44
N VAL A 123 13.74 -9.51 7.92
CA VAL A 123 14.80 -8.60 8.35
C VAL A 123 14.28 -7.73 9.50
N ARG A 124 14.94 -7.83 10.67
CA ARG A 124 14.65 -7.01 11.85
C ARG A 124 15.21 -5.60 11.69
N GLU A 125 14.77 -4.67 12.55
CA GLU A 125 15.24 -3.27 12.52
C GLU A 125 16.75 -3.11 12.72
N ASP A 126 17.40 -4.06 13.40
CA ASP A 126 18.86 -4.08 13.58
C ASP A 126 19.63 -4.67 12.39
N GLY A 127 18.92 -5.09 11.33
CA GLY A 127 19.48 -5.73 10.14
C GLY A 127 19.72 -7.23 10.26
N SER A 128 19.44 -7.86 11.41
CA SER A 128 19.50 -9.31 11.57
C SER A 128 18.33 -10.00 10.87
N ARG A 129 18.52 -11.24 10.40
CA ARG A 129 17.46 -12.06 9.81
C ARG A 129 16.84 -12.98 10.87
N LEU A 130 15.52 -13.03 10.94
CA LEU A 130 14.73 -14.03 11.66
C LEU A 130 14.79 -15.35 10.88
N THR A 131 14.98 -16.48 11.56
CA THR A 131 14.95 -17.81 10.91
C THR A 131 13.78 -18.65 11.40
N CYS A 132 13.51 -19.77 10.72
CA CYS A 132 12.52 -20.74 11.18
C CYS A 132 12.87 -21.29 12.57
N GLU A 133 14.15 -21.56 12.84
CA GLU A 133 14.64 -22.04 14.14
C GLU A 133 14.48 -21.00 15.24
N ASP A 134 14.72 -19.72 14.96
CA ASP A 134 14.46 -18.62 15.91
C ASP A 134 12.98 -18.58 16.34
N ILE A 135 12.04 -18.87 15.42
CA ILE A 135 10.61 -18.92 15.72
C ILE A 135 10.29 -20.20 16.50
N ALA A 136 10.77 -21.36 16.04
CA ALA A 136 10.53 -22.64 16.68
C ALA A 136 11.03 -22.67 18.14
N ALA A 137 12.22 -22.09 18.39
CA ALA A 137 12.83 -22.04 19.72
C ALA A 137 12.04 -21.22 20.75
N GLN A 138 11.11 -20.37 20.33
CA GLN A 138 10.21 -19.62 21.22
C GLN A 138 9.06 -20.46 21.75
N VAL A 139 8.79 -21.62 21.14
CA VAL A 139 7.70 -22.52 21.54
C VAL A 139 8.27 -23.70 22.31
N THR A 140 7.69 -23.99 23.47
CA THR A 140 8.03 -25.18 24.26
C THR A 140 6.97 -26.25 24.04
N VAL A 141 7.39 -27.50 23.82
CA VAL A 141 6.47 -28.62 23.66
C VAL A 141 5.98 -29.07 25.04
N ASP A 142 4.67 -29.04 25.24
CA ASP A 142 4.04 -29.43 26.51
C ASP A 142 4.39 -30.88 26.88
N GLY A 143 4.80 -31.08 28.14
CA GLY A 143 5.18 -32.39 28.68
C GLY A 143 6.63 -32.81 28.43
N SER A 144 7.32 -32.24 27.42
CA SER A 144 8.76 -32.47 27.23
C SER A 144 9.61 -31.38 27.88
N GLY A 145 9.13 -30.13 27.87
CA GLY A 145 9.90 -28.95 28.30
C GLY A 145 11.02 -28.55 27.33
N ALA A 146 11.12 -29.21 26.16
CA ALA A 146 12.06 -28.89 25.11
C ALA A 146 11.48 -27.88 24.11
N PRO A 147 12.31 -27.08 23.43
CA PRO A 147 11.85 -26.22 22.34
C PRO A 147 11.27 -27.07 21.18
N PHE A 148 10.33 -26.50 20.44
CA PHE A 148 9.78 -27.13 19.24
C PHE A 148 10.85 -27.25 18.14
N SER A 149 10.79 -28.34 17.38
CA SER A 149 11.62 -28.60 16.21
C SER A 149 10.79 -29.31 15.14
N MET A 150 10.93 -28.86 13.90
CA MET A 150 10.25 -29.50 12.77
C MET A 150 10.82 -30.89 12.46
N ASP A 151 12.10 -31.12 12.76
CA ASP A 151 12.73 -32.44 12.64
C ASP A 151 12.11 -33.45 13.63
N ASP A 152 11.90 -33.03 14.88
CA ASP A 152 11.26 -33.89 15.90
C ASP A 152 9.81 -34.18 15.54
N TYR A 153 9.11 -33.18 14.97
CA TYR A 153 7.76 -33.33 14.42
C TYR A 153 7.73 -34.39 13.32
N ILE A 154 8.63 -34.29 12.34
CA ILE A 154 8.73 -35.23 11.22
C ILE A 154 9.13 -36.63 11.71
N ALA A 155 10.00 -36.74 12.72
CA ALA A 155 10.38 -38.03 13.28
C ALA A 155 9.21 -38.71 14.02
N ALA A 156 8.30 -37.94 14.62
CA ALA A 156 7.24 -38.45 15.47
C ALA A 156 6.05 -39.06 14.71
N PHE A 157 5.59 -38.45 13.61
CA PHE A 157 4.35 -38.86 12.93
C PHE A 157 4.57 -39.81 11.76
N GLY A 158 5.53 -39.57 10.86
CA GLY A 158 5.67 -40.42 9.68
C GLY A 158 4.53 -40.26 8.64
N PRO A 159 4.61 -40.95 7.48
CA PRO A 159 3.72 -40.76 6.33
C PRO A 159 2.25 -41.18 6.52
N GLY A 160 1.92 -41.96 7.55
CA GLY A 160 0.60 -42.59 7.68
C GLY A 160 -0.20 -42.13 8.89
N ILE A 161 0.28 -41.12 9.59
CA ILE A 161 -0.26 -40.69 10.88
C ILE A 161 -0.63 -39.22 10.78
N ASP A 162 -1.89 -38.90 11.09
CA ASP A 162 -2.29 -37.51 11.28
C ASP A 162 -1.68 -36.95 12.57
N PRO A 163 -0.96 -35.82 12.48
CA PRO A 163 -0.38 -35.15 13.62
C PRO A 163 -1.41 -34.78 14.67
N SER A 164 -1.07 -35.00 15.94
CA SER A 164 -1.92 -34.62 17.07
C SER A 164 -1.13 -34.52 18.37
N GLY A 165 -1.77 -33.97 19.41
CA GLY A 165 -1.19 -33.87 20.74
C GLY A 165 -0.20 -32.70 20.89
N PRO A 166 0.66 -32.72 21.93
CA PRO A 166 1.50 -31.58 22.29
C PRO A 166 2.43 -31.07 21.18
N LEU A 167 2.92 -31.95 20.32
CA LEU A 167 3.86 -31.59 19.26
C LEU A 167 3.16 -30.88 18.09
N GLU A 168 1.95 -31.29 17.75
CA GLU A 168 1.10 -30.57 16.78
C GLU A 168 0.66 -29.21 17.34
N ALA A 169 0.23 -29.16 18.61
CA ALA A 169 -0.10 -27.90 19.26
C ALA A 169 1.10 -26.92 19.32
N ALA A 170 2.34 -27.44 19.39
CA ALA A 170 3.54 -26.63 19.32
C ALA A 170 3.83 -26.12 17.90
N ARG A 171 3.61 -26.94 16.86
CA ARG A 171 3.67 -26.50 15.46
C ARG A 171 2.69 -25.36 15.18
N GLU A 172 1.42 -25.51 15.60
CA GLU A 172 0.40 -24.47 15.46
C GLU A 172 0.80 -23.15 16.14
N GLN A 173 1.42 -23.23 17.33
CA GLN A 173 1.94 -22.05 18.03
C GLN A 173 3.10 -21.39 17.27
N ALA A 174 4.02 -22.18 16.71
CA ALA A 174 5.14 -21.67 15.91
C ALA A 174 4.62 -21.00 14.63
N ALA A 175 3.68 -21.63 13.93
CA ALA A 175 2.99 -21.05 12.78
C ALA A 175 2.28 -19.72 13.15
N ALA A 176 1.62 -19.65 14.31
CA ALA A 176 1.00 -18.41 14.79
C ALA A 176 2.02 -17.29 15.13
N LEU A 177 3.25 -17.64 15.50
CA LEU A 177 4.34 -16.66 15.68
C LEU A 177 4.85 -16.16 14.32
N GLN A 178 5.06 -17.07 13.35
CA GLN A 178 5.43 -16.68 11.99
C GLN A 178 4.38 -15.79 11.35
N ALA A 179 3.08 -16.12 11.46
CA ALA A 179 2.00 -15.29 10.96
C ALA A 179 2.11 -13.86 11.51
N ARG A 180 2.32 -13.72 12.84
CA ARG A 180 2.55 -12.41 13.50
C ARG A 180 3.74 -11.63 12.92
N ALA A 181 4.77 -12.31 12.45
CA ALA A 181 5.94 -11.69 11.86
C ALA A 181 5.73 -11.31 10.38
N THR A 182 5.09 -12.17 9.59
CA THR A 182 5.17 -12.13 8.11
C THR A 182 3.86 -11.83 7.40
N LEU A 183 2.72 -11.99 8.08
CA LEU A 183 1.41 -11.64 7.52
C LEU A 183 1.11 -10.16 7.73
N GLN A 184 0.47 -9.54 6.75
CA GLN A 184 -0.04 -8.17 6.87
C GLN A 184 -1.42 -8.01 6.24
N HIS A 185 -2.38 -7.49 7.01
CA HIS A 185 -3.70 -7.14 6.50
C HIS A 185 -3.66 -5.83 5.72
N ILE A 186 -4.47 -5.74 4.67
CA ILE A 186 -4.77 -4.51 3.94
C ILE A 186 -6.24 -4.15 4.20
N GLY A 187 -6.49 -2.92 4.63
CA GLY A 187 -7.82 -2.38 4.94
C GLY A 187 -8.59 -1.90 3.71
N SER A 188 -9.70 -1.21 3.93
CA SER A 188 -10.52 -0.66 2.84
C SER A 188 -9.98 0.65 2.30
N HIS A 189 -10.29 0.97 1.04
CA HIS A 189 -9.92 2.23 0.37
C HIS A 189 -8.40 2.44 0.28
N VAL A 190 -7.66 1.39 -0.03
CA VAL A 190 -6.19 1.40 -0.10
C VAL A 190 -5.71 1.21 -1.54
N THR A 191 -4.75 2.03 -1.95
CA THR A 191 -3.87 1.72 -3.09
C THR A 191 -2.49 1.38 -2.55
N LEU A 192 -2.06 0.13 -2.69
CA LEU A 192 -0.71 -0.34 -2.43
C LEU A 192 0.00 -0.52 -3.77
N VAL A 193 1.06 0.24 -4.01
CA VAL A 193 1.66 0.31 -5.34
C VAL A 193 3.18 0.36 -5.28
N GLY A 194 3.85 -0.42 -6.13
CA GLY A 194 5.30 -0.39 -6.28
C GLY A 194 5.75 0.76 -7.20
N VAL A 195 6.93 1.32 -6.92
CA VAL A 195 7.54 2.40 -7.70
C VAL A 195 8.82 1.91 -8.38
N GLY A 196 8.99 2.32 -9.64
CA GLY A 196 10.04 1.83 -10.52
C GLY A 196 9.83 0.38 -10.94
N GLU A 197 10.94 -0.27 -11.27
CA GLU A 197 10.99 -1.65 -11.78
C GLU A 197 11.38 -2.67 -10.69
N GLU A 198 11.74 -2.19 -9.49
CA GLU A 198 12.40 -2.99 -8.46
C GLU A 198 11.63 -3.05 -7.13
N ALA A 199 10.37 -2.60 -7.10
CA ALA A 199 9.56 -2.66 -5.89
C ALA A 199 9.14 -4.10 -5.58
N ARG A 200 9.54 -4.62 -4.41
CA ARG A 200 9.30 -6.00 -3.99
C ARG A 200 8.84 -6.11 -2.55
N ILE A 201 8.00 -7.09 -2.29
CA ILE A 201 7.73 -7.62 -0.95
C ILE A 201 8.04 -9.12 -1.02
N VAL A 202 9.06 -9.56 -0.29
CA VAL A 202 9.58 -10.93 -0.35
C VAL A 202 9.41 -11.58 1.01
N GLY A 203 8.91 -12.81 1.09
CA GLY A 203 8.76 -13.51 2.37
C GLY A 203 7.49 -13.17 3.17
N ALA A 204 6.59 -12.34 2.62
CA ALA A 204 5.39 -11.87 3.30
C ALA A 204 4.11 -12.42 2.68
N SER A 205 3.09 -12.59 3.53
CA SER A 205 1.72 -12.87 3.09
C SER A 205 0.84 -11.64 3.24
N LEU A 206 0.39 -11.07 2.12
CA LEU A 206 -0.55 -9.95 2.14
C LEU A 206 -1.99 -10.45 2.14
N ARG A 207 -2.85 -9.82 2.94
CA ARG A 207 -4.23 -10.28 3.09
C ARG A 207 -5.23 -9.13 3.06
N ILE A 208 -5.99 -9.03 1.97
CA ILE A 208 -7.14 -8.14 1.85
C ILE A 208 -8.30 -8.87 2.52
N ARG A 209 -8.64 -8.48 3.76
CA ARG A 209 -9.66 -9.19 4.54
C ARG A 209 -10.62 -8.26 5.25
N ASP A 210 -11.91 -8.59 5.14
CA ASP A 210 -13.02 -7.75 5.59
C ASP A 210 -12.96 -6.33 5.04
N ALA A 211 -12.44 -6.20 3.81
CA ALA A 211 -12.13 -4.93 3.18
C ALA A 211 -12.94 -4.73 1.90
N GLN A 212 -12.92 -3.50 1.41
CA GLN A 212 -13.45 -3.16 0.10
C GLN A 212 -12.62 -2.06 -0.57
N ASN A 213 -12.72 -1.98 -1.90
CA ASN A 213 -12.11 -0.90 -2.67
C ASN A 213 -10.58 -0.87 -2.51
N VAL A 214 -9.90 -1.92 -2.97
CA VAL A 214 -8.45 -2.08 -2.81
C VAL A 214 -7.76 -2.24 -4.16
N ILE A 215 -6.64 -1.56 -4.34
CA ILE A 215 -5.76 -1.67 -5.50
C ILE A 215 -4.40 -2.20 -5.03
N VAL A 216 -3.89 -3.25 -5.67
CA VAL A 216 -2.52 -3.77 -5.50
C VAL A 216 -1.85 -3.77 -6.87
N ARG A 217 -0.80 -2.95 -7.05
CA ARG A 217 -0.22 -2.72 -8.39
C ARG A 217 1.29 -2.62 -8.44
N ASN A 218 1.89 -3.02 -9.57
CA ASN A 218 3.30 -2.81 -9.88
C ASN A 218 4.28 -3.37 -8.82
N LEU A 219 3.95 -4.49 -8.17
CA LEU A 219 4.77 -5.11 -7.13
C LEU A 219 5.23 -6.50 -7.55
N THR A 220 6.48 -6.83 -7.23
CA THR A 220 6.87 -8.25 -7.14
C THR A 220 6.54 -8.75 -5.72
N LEU A 221 5.58 -9.66 -5.61
CA LEU A 221 5.20 -10.33 -4.36
C LEU A 221 5.73 -11.76 -4.42
N SER A 222 6.76 -12.06 -3.64
CA SER A 222 7.57 -13.27 -3.83
C SER A 222 7.68 -14.08 -2.54
N ASP A 223 7.68 -15.40 -2.70
CA ASP A 223 8.14 -16.38 -1.71
C ASP A 223 7.44 -16.28 -0.35
N ALA A 224 6.11 -16.36 -0.35
CA ALA A 224 5.33 -16.43 0.89
C ALA A 224 5.45 -17.83 1.52
N TYR A 225 6.65 -18.19 2.01
CA TYR A 225 6.93 -19.53 2.50
C TYR A 225 6.52 -19.73 3.97
N ASP A 226 6.15 -20.96 4.30
CA ASP A 226 5.79 -21.44 5.63
C ASP A 226 6.91 -22.30 6.22
N CYS A 227 7.43 -21.92 7.39
CA CYS A 227 8.42 -22.74 8.10
C CYS A 227 7.80 -23.99 8.71
N PHE A 228 6.48 -24.00 8.92
CA PHE A 228 5.78 -25.01 9.70
C PHE A 228 4.57 -25.61 8.95
N PRO A 229 4.73 -26.13 7.71
CA PRO A 229 3.64 -26.79 7.00
C PRO A 229 3.02 -27.92 7.82
N GLU A 230 1.71 -28.08 7.69
CA GLU A 230 0.96 -29.16 8.34
C GLU A 230 1.02 -30.43 7.51
N TRP A 231 1.27 -31.58 8.13
CA TRP A 231 1.10 -32.88 7.48
C TRP A 231 -0.34 -33.36 7.63
N ASP A 232 -1.04 -33.62 6.52
CA ASP A 232 -2.35 -34.29 6.53
C ASP A 232 -2.18 -35.65 5.84
N ALA A 233 -2.28 -36.75 6.59
CA ALA A 233 -2.10 -38.09 6.05
C ALA A 233 -3.31 -38.56 5.20
N ASN A 234 -4.46 -37.89 5.35
CA ASN A 234 -5.69 -38.19 4.62
C ASN A 234 -5.86 -37.36 3.35
N ASP A 235 -5.07 -36.31 3.15
CA ASP A 235 -5.11 -35.55 1.90
C ASP A 235 -4.47 -36.36 0.75
N SER A 236 -5.31 -37.06 0.00
CA SER A 236 -4.93 -37.67 -1.29
C SER A 236 -3.71 -38.62 -1.19
N GLY A 237 -3.64 -39.35 -0.08
CA GLY A 237 -2.51 -40.25 0.23
C GLY A 237 -1.34 -39.53 0.90
N GLY A 238 -1.62 -38.45 1.65
CA GLY A 238 -0.67 -37.66 2.41
C GLY A 238 -0.16 -36.45 1.63
N ASN A 239 -0.29 -35.24 2.19
CA ASN A 239 0.33 -34.02 1.66
C ASN A 239 0.75 -33.06 2.79
N TRP A 240 1.74 -32.21 2.50
CA TRP A 240 2.07 -31.05 3.32
C TRP A 240 1.24 -29.84 2.85
N ASN A 241 0.69 -29.08 3.79
CA ASN A 241 -0.16 -27.93 3.52
C ASN A 241 0.37 -26.70 4.28
N SER A 242 0.64 -25.63 3.54
CA SER A 242 1.10 -24.34 4.06
C SER A 242 -0.04 -23.33 4.15
N ALA A 243 0.16 -22.24 4.89
CA ALA A 243 -0.92 -21.29 5.22
C ALA A 243 -0.84 -19.92 4.51
N TYR A 244 0.19 -19.69 3.71
CA TYR A 244 0.55 -18.36 3.23
C TYR A 244 0.44 -18.28 1.71
N ASP A 245 -0.36 -17.33 1.26
CA ASP A 245 -0.36 -16.86 -0.13
C ASP A 245 0.44 -15.57 -0.22
N ASN A 246 1.00 -15.25 -1.40
CA ASN A 246 1.55 -13.91 -1.60
C ASN A 246 0.46 -12.84 -1.42
N LEU A 247 -0.75 -13.10 -1.94
CA LEU A 247 -1.93 -12.25 -1.75
C LEU A 247 -3.23 -13.06 -1.59
N SER A 248 -3.84 -13.02 -0.41
CA SER A 248 -5.20 -13.55 -0.21
C SER A 248 -6.26 -12.44 -0.26
N VAL A 249 -7.34 -12.64 -1.01
CA VAL A 249 -8.58 -11.85 -0.97
C VAL A 249 -9.67 -12.64 -0.23
N TRP A 250 -9.99 -12.21 0.98
CA TRP A 250 -10.83 -12.95 1.91
C TRP A 250 -12.02 -12.10 2.37
N THR A 251 -13.26 -12.54 2.16
CA THR A 251 -14.47 -11.79 2.60
C THR A 251 -14.45 -10.32 2.15
N SER A 252 -13.94 -10.06 0.95
CA SER A 252 -13.66 -8.70 0.47
C SER A 252 -14.29 -8.44 -0.90
N THR A 253 -14.52 -7.17 -1.22
CA THR A 253 -15.26 -6.78 -2.42
C THR A 253 -14.59 -5.64 -3.16
N SER A 254 -14.64 -5.62 -4.50
CA SER A 254 -14.10 -4.54 -5.32
C SER A 254 -12.59 -4.44 -5.13
N VAL A 255 -11.86 -5.35 -5.80
CA VAL A 255 -10.40 -5.46 -5.71
C VAL A 255 -9.79 -5.48 -7.11
N TRP A 256 -8.75 -4.66 -7.32
CA TRP A 256 -7.98 -4.65 -8.55
C TRP A 256 -6.53 -5.06 -8.28
N ILE A 257 -6.09 -6.13 -8.94
CA ILE A 257 -4.75 -6.71 -8.83
C ILE A 257 -4.12 -6.57 -10.22
N ASP A 258 -3.22 -5.61 -10.40
CA ASP A 258 -2.75 -5.23 -11.73
C ASP A 258 -1.24 -5.02 -11.87
N HIS A 259 -0.66 -5.54 -12.96
CA HIS A 259 0.78 -5.42 -13.23
C HIS A 259 1.66 -5.88 -12.06
N ASN A 260 1.28 -6.94 -11.34
CA ASN A 260 2.14 -7.52 -10.31
C ASN A 260 2.89 -8.74 -10.86
N THR A 261 4.01 -9.08 -10.24
CA THR A 261 4.70 -10.35 -10.46
C THR A 261 4.59 -11.20 -9.21
N PHE A 262 4.24 -12.48 -9.35
CA PHE A 262 4.13 -13.44 -8.25
C PHE A 262 4.99 -14.67 -8.54
N ASP A 263 5.80 -15.10 -7.56
CA ASP A 263 6.64 -16.31 -7.66
C ASP A 263 7.07 -16.86 -6.30
N ASP A 264 7.69 -18.04 -6.31
CA ASP A 264 8.24 -18.72 -5.12
C ASP A 264 9.67 -18.30 -4.77
N GLY A 265 10.22 -17.27 -5.44
CA GLY A 265 11.53 -16.70 -5.16
C GLY A 265 12.66 -17.72 -5.00
N GLU A 266 13.23 -17.79 -3.81
CA GLU A 266 14.38 -18.65 -3.50
C GLU A 266 14.00 -20.11 -3.19
N HIS A 267 12.71 -20.41 -3.06
CA HIS A 267 12.18 -21.74 -2.73
C HIS A 267 11.29 -22.31 -3.85
N PRO A 268 11.71 -22.33 -5.13
CA PRO A 268 10.85 -22.84 -6.20
C PRO A 268 10.51 -24.32 -5.99
N PRO A 269 9.42 -24.84 -6.59
CA PRO A 269 8.97 -26.23 -6.40
C PRO A 269 10.06 -27.28 -6.68
N THR A 270 10.99 -27.00 -7.60
CA THR A 270 12.12 -27.89 -7.92
C THR A 270 13.20 -27.97 -6.85
N ALA A 271 13.22 -27.03 -5.91
CA ALA A 271 14.19 -26.95 -4.82
C ALA A 271 13.64 -27.52 -3.50
N LEU A 272 12.35 -27.84 -3.42
CA LEU A 272 11.74 -28.35 -2.20
C LEU A 272 12.23 -29.76 -1.88
N ASP A 273 12.52 -29.97 -0.60
CA ASP A 273 12.86 -31.29 -0.07
C ASP A 273 11.68 -32.25 -0.17
N ARG A 274 11.97 -33.56 -0.08
CA ARG A 274 10.95 -34.59 0.00
C ARG A 274 10.89 -35.18 1.39
N VAL A 275 9.75 -35.01 2.06
CA VAL A 275 9.46 -35.63 3.35
C VAL A 275 8.26 -36.54 3.16
N TYR A 276 8.35 -37.77 3.66
CA TYR A 276 7.31 -38.81 3.49
C TYR A 276 7.00 -39.17 2.03
N GLY A 277 7.95 -38.92 1.12
CA GLY A 277 7.78 -39.15 -0.32
C GLY A 277 6.99 -38.06 -1.04
N ARG A 278 6.56 -37.01 -0.32
CA ARG A 278 5.86 -35.85 -0.85
C ARG A 278 6.79 -34.62 -0.81
N PRO A 279 6.57 -33.61 -1.68
CA PRO A 279 7.24 -32.33 -1.51
C PRO A 279 6.90 -31.78 -0.13
N PHE A 280 7.91 -31.28 0.58
CA PHE A 280 7.69 -30.50 1.79
C PHE A 280 7.20 -29.12 1.35
N GLU A 281 5.90 -29.04 1.09
CA GLU A 281 5.24 -27.93 0.41
C GLU A 281 5.18 -26.71 1.35
N VAL A 282 6.14 -25.79 1.18
CA VAL A 282 6.25 -24.57 1.99
C VAL A 282 5.41 -23.40 1.45
N HIS A 283 4.77 -23.54 0.28
CA HIS A 283 3.90 -22.51 -0.28
C HIS A 283 2.43 -22.98 -0.34
N ASP A 284 1.49 -22.02 -0.28
CA ASP A 284 0.09 -22.31 -0.61
C ASP A 284 -0.29 -21.77 -1.98
N GLY A 285 -0.97 -20.63 -2.06
CA GLY A 285 -1.29 -19.96 -3.32
C GLY A 285 -0.39 -18.78 -3.67
N LEU A 286 -0.42 -18.34 -4.93
CA LEU A 286 0.09 -17.01 -5.25
C LEU A 286 -1.00 -15.97 -4.95
N VAL A 287 -2.19 -16.16 -5.52
CA VAL A 287 -3.32 -15.25 -5.36
C VAL A 287 -4.61 -16.03 -5.13
N ASP A 288 -5.12 -16.04 -3.91
CA ASP A 288 -6.32 -16.80 -3.56
C ASP A 288 -7.53 -15.89 -3.29
N ILE A 289 -8.69 -16.19 -3.88
CA ILE A 289 -9.93 -15.41 -3.75
C ILE A 289 -11.00 -16.29 -3.11
N THR A 290 -11.22 -16.12 -1.80
CA THR A 290 -12.01 -17.08 -1.01
C THR A 290 -13.02 -16.42 -0.08
N HIS A 291 -13.86 -17.23 0.57
CA HIS A 291 -14.79 -16.78 1.61
C HIS A 291 -15.82 -15.73 1.13
N GLY A 292 -16.42 -15.97 -0.04
CA GLY A 292 -17.40 -15.06 -0.63
C GLY A 292 -16.82 -13.70 -1.05
N SER A 293 -15.51 -13.59 -1.24
CA SER A 293 -14.91 -12.45 -1.93
C SER A 293 -15.51 -12.28 -3.32
N ASP A 294 -15.61 -11.05 -3.81
CA ASP A 294 -16.43 -10.76 -4.97
C ASP A 294 -15.99 -9.48 -5.69
N LEU A 295 -16.31 -9.35 -6.99
CA LEU A 295 -15.94 -8.20 -7.80
C LEU A 295 -14.44 -7.96 -7.83
N VAL A 296 -13.70 -8.95 -8.33
CA VAL A 296 -12.23 -8.89 -8.45
C VAL A 296 -11.83 -8.82 -9.92
N THR A 297 -10.80 -8.03 -10.23
CA THR A 297 -10.17 -8.03 -11.55
C THR A 297 -8.67 -8.19 -11.40
N MET A 298 -8.13 -9.23 -12.03
CA MET A 298 -6.71 -9.52 -12.14
C MET A 298 -6.29 -9.23 -13.58
N SER A 299 -5.51 -8.18 -13.79
CA SER A 299 -5.10 -7.73 -15.11
C SER A 299 -3.59 -7.63 -15.23
N TRP A 300 -3.01 -8.06 -16.35
CA TRP A 300 -1.59 -7.84 -16.64
C TRP A 300 -0.60 -8.35 -15.58
N ASN A 301 -0.99 -9.33 -14.76
CA ASN A 301 -0.07 -9.91 -13.77
C ASN A 301 0.81 -10.99 -14.41
N TRP A 302 2.02 -11.18 -13.89
CA TRP A 302 2.88 -12.32 -14.22
C TRP A 302 2.99 -13.27 -13.05
N LEU A 303 2.32 -14.42 -13.14
CA LEU A 303 2.34 -15.49 -12.16
C LEU A 303 3.24 -16.60 -12.67
N LYS A 304 4.26 -17.02 -11.90
CA LYS A 304 5.26 -17.96 -12.41
C LYS A 304 5.85 -18.92 -11.39
N HIS A 305 6.31 -20.05 -11.90
CA HIS A 305 7.13 -21.05 -11.22
C HIS A 305 6.54 -21.51 -9.87
N HIS A 306 5.26 -21.87 -9.86
CA HIS A 306 4.51 -22.18 -8.65
C HIS A 306 3.50 -23.31 -8.89
N ASP A 307 3.20 -24.12 -7.87
CA ASP A 307 2.23 -25.22 -7.98
C ASP A 307 0.79 -24.71 -7.97
N LYS A 308 0.22 -24.37 -6.80
CA LYS A 308 -1.22 -24.12 -6.60
C LYS A 308 -1.57 -22.63 -6.74
N THR A 309 -1.70 -22.12 -7.95
CA THR A 309 -1.59 -20.65 -8.16
C THR A 309 -2.75 -19.79 -7.67
N ASP A 310 -3.98 -20.07 -8.12
CA ASP A 310 -5.16 -19.21 -7.87
C ASP A 310 -6.42 -20.04 -7.62
N LEU A 311 -6.80 -20.12 -6.35
CA LEU A 311 -8.04 -20.74 -5.90
C LEU A 311 -9.15 -19.70 -5.72
N ILE A 312 -10.19 -19.83 -6.53
CA ILE A 312 -11.43 -19.06 -6.42
C ILE A 312 -12.49 -19.93 -5.74
N GLY A 313 -12.72 -19.68 -4.45
CA GLY A 313 -13.64 -20.45 -3.61
C GLY A 313 -13.00 -21.70 -2.98
N SER A 314 -12.85 -21.68 -1.65
CA SER A 314 -12.01 -22.65 -0.92
C SER A 314 -12.63 -24.03 -0.74
N SER A 315 -13.97 -24.15 -0.70
CA SER A 315 -14.62 -25.41 -0.31
C SER A 315 -15.98 -25.67 -0.97
N ASP A 316 -16.21 -26.94 -1.33
CA ASP A 316 -17.49 -27.44 -1.84
C ASP A 316 -18.63 -27.36 -0.80
N SER A 317 -18.30 -27.31 0.50
CA SER A 317 -19.29 -27.21 1.58
C SER A 317 -19.65 -25.77 1.95
N ARG A 318 -18.87 -24.78 1.48
CA ARG A 318 -19.16 -23.34 1.67
C ARG A 318 -20.23 -22.84 0.69
N THR A 319 -21.43 -23.40 0.82
CA THR A 319 -22.61 -23.06 0.01
C THR A 319 -23.04 -21.60 0.07
N GLN A 320 -22.55 -20.85 1.06
CA GLN A 320 -22.76 -19.41 1.21
C GLN A 320 -21.95 -18.56 0.25
N ASP A 321 -21.03 -19.14 -0.52
CA ASP A 321 -20.24 -18.46 -1.55
C ASP A 321 -21.01 -18.34 -2.90
N ARG A 322 -22.24 -18.87 -2.98
CA ARG A 322 -23.07 -18.82 -4.20
C ARG A 322 -23.49 -17.39 -4.56
N GLY A 323 -23.25 -17.01 -5.81
CA GLY A 323 -23.52 -15.67 -6.32
C GLY A 323 -22.47 -14.64 -5.87
N GLN A 324 -21.33 -15.10 -5.35
CA GLN A 324 -20.11 -14.32 -5.15
C GLN A 324 -19.02 -14.89 -6.06
N HIS A 325 -17.74 -14.60 -5.78
CA HIS A 325 -16.61 -15.06 -6.59
C HIS A 325 -16.71 -14.63 -8.06
N ARG A 326 -17.25 -13.44 -8.31
CA ARG A 326 -17.25 -12.83 -9.63
C ARG A 326 -15.87 -12.22 -9.89
N VAL A 327 -15.11 -12.86 -10.77
CA VAL A 327 -13.69 -12.55 -11.02
C VAL A 327 -13.43 -12.43 -12.51
N THR A 328 -12.69 -11.41 -12.92
CA THR A 328 -12.20 -11.26 -14.29
C THR A 328 -10.69 -11.40 -14.30
N GLN A 329 -10.15 -12.22 -15.19
CA GLN A 329 -8.73 -12.43 -15.42
C GLN A 329 -8.41 -12.14 -16.87
N HIS A 330 -7.63 -11.10 -17.13
CA HIS A 330 -7.19 -10.82 -18.49
C HIS A 330 -5.78 -10.31 -18.61
N HIS A 331 -5.17 -10.62 -19.75
CA HIS A 331 -3.80 -10.22 -20.05
C HIS A 331 -2.77 -10.70 -19.01
N ASN A 332 -3.11 -11.68 -18.17
CA ASN A 332 -2.16 -12.26 -17.24
C ASN A 332 -1.27 -13.26 -17.97
N ARG A 333 -0.01 -13.30 -17.56
CA ARG A 333 1.00 -14.24 -18.00
C ARG A 333 1.17 -15.31 -16.93
N TRP A 334 0.98 -16.57 -17.31
CA TRP A 334 1.10 -17.73 -16.44
C TRP A 334 2.26 -18.59 -16.96
N THR A 335 3.38 -18.63 -16.24
CA THR A 335 4.59 -19.34 -16.67
C THR A 335 4.90 -20.50 -15.74
N ASP A 336 4.93 -21.73 -16.24
CA ASP A 336 5.27 -22.93 -15.46
C ASP A 336 4.44 -23.10 -14.18
N ILE A 337 3.13 -22.97 -14.34
CA ILE A 337 2.16 -23.22 -13.29
C ILE A 337 1.85 -24.72 -13.21
N GLY A 338 1.92 -25.27 -11.99
CA GLY A 338 1.50 -26.65 -11.72
C GLY A 338 0.00 -26.80 -11.92
N GLN A 339 -0.81 -25.98 -11.26
CA GLN A 339 -2.27 -26.05 -11.28
C GLN A 339 -2.97 -24.76 -10.84
N ARG A 340 -4.31 -24.74 -11.00
CA ARG A 340 -5.21 -23.68 -10.52
C ARG A 340 -4.90 -22.32 -11.17
N ALA A 341 -5.10 -22.21 -12.48
CA ALA A 341 -4.92 -20.95 -13.22
C ALA A 341 -6.19 -20.54 -14.02
N PRO A 342 -7.37 -20.39 -13.39
CA PRO A 342 -7.68 -20.58 -11.96
C PRO A 342 -8.40 -21.92 -11.69
N ARG A 343 -8.60 -22.27 -10.40
CA ARG A 343 -9.58 -23.29 -10.00
C ARG A 343 -10.76 -22.65 -9.29
N VAL A 344 -11.97 -22.87 -9.83
CA VAL A 344 -13.16 -22.11 -9.44
C VAL A 344 -14.22 -22.98 -8.76
N ARG A 345 -14.87 -22.45 -7.73
CA ARG A 345 -16.12 -22.94 -7.17
C ARG A 345 -17.12 -21.80 -7.08
N TYR A 346 -18.38 -22.08 -7.39
CA TYR A 346 -19.53 -21.16 -7.36
C TYR A 346 -19.46 -19.92 -8.26
N GLY A 347 -18.28 -19.36 -8.53
CA GLY A 347 -18.11 -18.06 -9.15
C GLY A 347 -18.45 -17.99 -10.63
N ASP A 348 -18.78 -16.77 -11.07
CA ASP A 348 -18.91 -16.37 -12.47
C ASP A 348 -17.57 -15.74 -12.90
N VAL A 349 -16.70 -16.53 -13.53
CA VAL A 349 -15.31 -16.16 -13.80
C VAL A 349 -15.06 -16.00 -15.30
N HIS A 350 -14.56 -14.84 -15.70
CA HIS A 350 -14.24 -14.52 -17.08
C HIS A 350 -12.73 -14.46 -17.29
N VAL A 351 -12.21 -15.33 -18.16
CA VAL A 351 -10.79 -15.53 -18.41
C VAL A 351 -10.50 -15.22 -19.87
N TYR A 352 -9.97 -14.04 -20.18
CA TYR A 352 -9.76 -13.66 -21.58
C TYR A 352 -8.40 -13.03 -21.89
N ASN A 353 -7.89 -13.24 -23.10
CA ASN A 353 -6.59 -12.71 -23.53
C ASN A 353 -5.42 -13.00 -22.56
N ASN A 354 -5.44 -14.13 -21.84
CA ASN A 354 -4.30 -14.55 -21.03
C ASN A 354 -3.31 -15.37 -21.86
N LEU A 355 -2.04 -15.36 -21.44
CA LEU A 355 -1.00 -16.25 -21.96
C LEU A 355 -0.65 -17.29 -20.91
N TYR A 356 -0.82 -18.56 -21.24
CA TYR A 356 -0.34 -19.69 -20.47
C TYR A 356 0.86 -20.29 -21.19
N GLU A 357 2.03 -20.33 -20.57
CA GLU A 357 3.24 -20.83 -21.21
C GLU A 357 4.01 -21.80 -20.30
N GLN A 358 4.57 -22.82 -20.93
CA GLN A 358 5.34 -23.85 -20.28
C GLN A 358 6.77 -23.85 -20.83
N THR A 359 7.73 -23.95 -19.93
CA THR A 359 9.13 -24.24 -20.22
C THR A 359 9.45 -25.68 -19.79
N ALA A 360 10.72 -26.07 -19.85
CA ALA A 360 11.17 -27.40 -19.45
C ALA A 360 10.84 -27.76 -17.99
N LEU A 361 10.62 -26.76 -17.12
CA LEU A 361 10.17 -26.98 -15.74
C LEU A 361 8.83 -27.75 -15.71
N SER A 362 7.90 -27.39 -16.59
CA SER A 362 6.56 -28.00 -16.66
C SER A 362 6.55 -29.46 -17.15
N ALA A 363 7.63 -29.93 -17.77
CA ALA A 363 7.74 -31.29 -18.30
C ALA A 363 8.14 -32.33 -17.24
N GLY A 364 8.48 -31.90 -16.03
CA GLY A 364 8.86 -32.76 -14.92
C GLY A 364 7.68 -33.38 -14.16
N ASP A 365 8.01 -34.18 -13.17
CA ASP A 365 7.08 -34.77 -12.20
C ASP A 365 7.15 -34.01 -10.87
N GLN A 366 6.00 -33.71 -10.25
CA GLN A 366 5.94 -33.18 -8.87
C GLN A 366 6.29 -34.29 -7.87
N VAL A 367 5.76 -35.49 -8.07
CA VAL A 367 6.19 -36.73 -7.41
C VAL A 367 6.29 -37.82 -8.47
N PRO A 368 7.11 -38.87 -8.30
CA PRO A 368 7.24 -39.93 -9.31
C PRO A 368 5.87 -40.46 -9.77
N GLY A 369 5.54 -40.27 -11.06
CA GLY A 369 4.27 -40.69 -11.65
C GLY A 369 3.13 -39.66 -11.58
N THR A 370 3.36 -38.49 -10.98
CA THR A 370 2.45 -37.34 -11.01
C THR A 370 3.15 -36.16 -11.69
N PRO A 371 2.71 -35.78 -12.91
CA PRO A 371 3.28 -34.65 -13.63
C PRO A 371 3.16 -33.34 -12.83
N TYR A 372 4.15 -32.47 -12.94
CA TYR A 372 4.12 -31.15 -12.31
C TYR A 372 3.00 -30.29 -12.88
N PHE A 373 2.98 -30.07 -14.21
CA PHE A 373 1.81 -29.46 -14.84
C PHE A 373 0.63 -30.43 -14.72
N GLN A 374 -0.45 -30.00 -14.07
CA GLN A 374 -1.70 -30.74 -13.89
C GLN A 374 -2.81 -30.22 -14.81
N TYR A 375 -3.14 -28.93 -14.70
CA TYR A 375 -4.15 -28.23 -15.51
C TYR A 375 -4.09 -26.70 -15.35
N PHE A 376 -4.77 -25.94 -16.22
CA PHE A 376 -4.98 -24.50 -16.01
C PHE A 376 -6.36 -24.22 -15.42
N TRP A 377 -7.43 -24.44 -16.18
CA TRP A 377 -8.81 -24.09 -15.80
C TRP A 377 -9.51 -25.23 -15.07
N GLY A 378 -9.68 -25.07 -13.75
CA GLY A 378 -10.37 -26.04 -12.91
C GLY A 378 -11.86 -25.72 -12.74
N ALA A 379 -12.74 -26.46 -13.43
CA ALA A 379 -14.18 -26.36 -13.29
C ALA A 379 -14.66 -27.12 -12.04
N GLY A 380 -14.70 -26.43 -10.89
CA GLY A 380 -15.18 -26.97 -9.63
C GLY A 380 -16.69 -26.81 -9.42
N ARG A 381 -17.16 -27.25 -8.26
CA ARG A 381 -18.58 -27.27 -7.87
C ARG A 381 -19.27 -25.94 -8.16
N GLU A 382 -20.31 -25.99 -9.00
CA GLU A 382 -21.16 -24.84 -9.38
C GLU A 382 -20.39 -23.64 -9.94
N SER A 383 -19.16 -23.83 -10.44
CA SER A 383 -18.44 -22.79 -11.19
C SER A 383 -19.11 -22.48 -12.54
N SER A 384 -18.91 -21.27 -13.05
CA SER A 384 -19.21 -20.92 -14.44
C SER A 384 -18.06 -20.10 -15.01
N ILE A 385 -17.18 -20.78 -15.74
CA ILE A 385 -16.00 -20.20 -16.37
C ILE A 385 -16.31 -19.90 -17.84
N ILE A 386 -16.02 -18.68 -18.28
CA ILE A 386 -16.07 -18.26 -19.68
C ILE A 386 -14.64 -17.88 -20.07
N ALA A 387 -14.04 -18.68 -20.95
CA ALA A 387 -12.68 -18.48 -21.44
C ALA A 387 -12.69 -18.03 -22.92
N GLU A 388 -12.15 -16.86 -23.22
CA GLU A 388 -12.21 -16.27 -24.57
C GLU A 388 -10.83 -15.78 -25.05
N SER A 389 -10.43 -16.16 -26.27
CA SER A 389 -9.23 -15.63 -26.93
C SER A 389 -7.95 -15.74 -26.07
N ASN A 390 -7.70 -16.89 -25.46
CA ASN A 390 -6.49 -17.16 -24.67
C ASN A 390 -5.42 -17.88 -25.50
N ALA A 391 -4.15 -17.54 -25.28
CA ALA A 391 -3.01 -18.22 -25.89
C ALA A 391 -2.41 -19.25 -24.90
N VAL A 392 -2.14 -20.46 -25.39
CA VAL A 392 -1.58 -21.55 -24.60
C VAL A 392 -0.37 -22.15 -25.33
N GLU A 393 0.78 -22.14 -24.67
CA GLU A 393 2.03 -22.68 -25.16
C GLU A 393 2.45 -23.87 -24.30
N LEU A 394 2.14 -25.09 -24.77
CA LEU A 394 2.42 -26.34 -24.07
C LEU A 394 3.73 -26.95 -24.55
N VAL A 395 4.52 -27.51 -23.62
CA VAL A 395 5.71 -28.30 -24.00
C VAL A 395 5.33 -29.56 -24.76
N ASP A 396 4.27 -30.24 -24.30
CA ASP A 396 3.70 -31.40 -24.99
C ASP A 396 2.30 -31.05 -25.52
N PRO A 397 2.13 -30.82 -26.84
CA PRO A 397 0.82 -30.56 -27.45
C PRO A 397 -0.22 -31.66 -27.19
N ALA A 398 0.20 -32.90 -26.90
CA ALA A 398 -0.72 -34.00 -26.57
C ALA A 398 -1.46 -33.77 -25.23
N THR A 399 -1.00 -32.83 -24.42
CA THR A 399 -1.62 -32.46 -23.14
C THR A 399 -2.69 -31.38 -23.25
N ALA A 400 -3.11 -30.99 -24.46
CA ALA A 400 -4.15 -29.97 -24.66
C ALA A 400 -5.47 -30.28 -23.93
N SER A 401 -5.83 -31.56 -23.73
CA SER A 401 -7.01 -31.95 -22.93
C SER A 401 -6.91 -31.57 -21.45
N ARG A 402 -5.69 -31.31 -20.95
CA ARG A 402 -5.40 -30.91 -19.56
C ARG A 402 -5.47 -29.41 -19.36
N VAL A 403 -5.67 -28.60 -20.41
CA VAL A 403 -5.96 -27.17 -20.22
C VAL A 403 -7.16 -26.99 -19.27
N ILE A 404 -8.13 -27.91 -19.32
CA ILE A 404 -9.27 -27.97 -18.42
C ILE A 404 -9.17 -29.19 -17.49
N ALA A 405 -9.59 -29.03 -16.24
CA ALA A 405 -9.85 -30.13 -15.33
C ALA A 405 -11.25 -30.00 -14.69
N GLY A 406 -11.91 -31.13 -14.44
CA GLY A 406 -13.21 -31.19 -13.78
C GLY A 406 -13.08 -31.56 -12.31
N TRP A 407 -13.67 -30.74 -11.43
CA TRP A 407 -13.68 -30.91 -9.98
C TRP A 407 -15.11 -30.86 -9.42
N GLY A 408 -16.03 -31.54 -10.10
CA GLY A 408 -17.47 -31.53 -9.76
C GLY A 408 -18.25 -30.37 -10.37
N GLY A 409 -17.65 -29.60 -11.28
CA GLY A 409 -18.36 -28.64 -12.13
C GLY A 409 -19.20 -29.31 -13.21
N THR A 410 -20.13 -28.55 -13.78
CA THR A 410 -21.08 -29.03 -14.81
C THR A 410 -21.02 -28.22 -16.10
N GLU A 411 -20.39 -27.05 -16.08
CA GLU A 411 -20.32 -26.13 -17.22
C GLU A 411 -18.96 -25.43 -17.28
N LEU A 412 -18.52 -25.12 -18.49
CA LEU A 412 -17.40 -24.24 -18.83
C LEU A 412 -17.52 -23.92 -20.33
N SER A 413 -17.40 -22.65 -20.71
CA SER A 413 -17.27 -22.25 -22.11
C SER A 413 -15.82 -21.86 -22.41
N ALA A 414 -15.29 -22.34 -23.53
CA ALA A 414 -13.97 -21.95 -24.02
C ALA A 414 -14.03 -21.74 -25.53
N THR A 415 -13.70 -20.54 -25.99
CA THR A 415 -13.73 -20.16 -27.41
C THR A 415 -12.47 -19.42 -27.81
N ASP A 416 -12.07 -19.58 -29.07
CA ASP A 416 -10.91 -18.89 -29.67
C ASP A 416 -9.59 -19.16 -28.93
N THR A 417 -9.39 -20.36 -28.37
CA THR A 417 -8.13 -20.73 -27.70
C THR A 417 -7.07 -21.13 -28.72
N LEU A 418 -5.90 -20.48 -28.70
CA LEU A 418 -4.76 -20.79 -29.55
C LEU A 418 -3.75 -21.65 -28.80
N VAL A 419 -3.68 -22.94 -29.11
CA VAL A 419 -2.70 -23.87 -28.50
C VAL A 419 -1.54 -24.06 -29.47
N ASN A 420 -0.33 -23.67 -29.08
CA ASN A 420 0.89 -23.81 -29.89
C ASN A 420 0.71 -23.31 -31.35
N GLY A 421 0.07 -22.15 -31.51
CA GLY A 421 -0.20 -21.52 -32.81
C GLY A 421 -1.36 -22.13 -33.60
N THR A 422 -2.13 -23.06 -33.02
CA THR A 422 -3.29 -23.69 -33.67
C THR A 422 -4.56 -23.45 -32.86
N LEU A 423 -5.61 -22.95 -33.52
CA LEU A 423 -6.93 -22.83 -32.90
C LEU A 423 -7.43 -24.21 -32.48
N THR A 424 -7.71 -24.37 -31.19
CA THR A 424 -8.01 -25.68 -30.59
C THR A 424 -9.24 -25.58 -29.71
N ASP A 425 -10.21 -26.47 -29.96
CA ASP A 425 -11.35 -26.67 -29.07
C ASP A 425 -10.91 -27.49 -27.84
N VAL A 426 -10.39 -26.78 -26.84
CA VAL A 426 -9.89 -27.39 -25.60
C VAL A 426 -10.99 -28.03 -24.75
N LEU A 427 -12.24 -27.54 -24.86
CA LEU A 427 -13.39 -28.14 -24.17
C LEU A 427 -13.75 -29.48 -24.80
N ALA A 428 -13.80 -29.57 -26.13
CA ALA A 428 -13.98 -30.84 -26.83
C ALA A 428 -12.84 -31.83 -26.53
N ALA A 429 -11.58 -31.34 -26.50
CA ALA A 429 -10.42 -32.16 -26.14
C ALA A 429 -10.52 -32.74 -24.73
N TYR A 430 -10.95 -31.93 -23.75
CA TYR A 430 -11.25 -32.39 -22.39
C TYR A 430 -12.39 -33.42 -22.39
N ASN A 431 -13.55 -33.06 -22.95
CA ASN A 431 -14.77 -33.88 -22.96
C ASN A 431 -14.58 -35.25 -23.65
N ALA A 432 -13.67 -35.36 -24.61
CA ALA A 432 -13.35 -36.63 -25.27
C ALA A 432 -12.71 -37.66 -24.32
N THR A 433 -12.13 -37.21 -23.21
CA THR A 433 -11.42 -38.07 -22.23
C THR A 433 -12.04 -38.03 -20.83
N ALA A 434 -12.88 -37.03 -20.54
CA ALA A 434 -13.45 -36.81 -19.23
C ALA A 434 -14.48 -37.88 -18.84
N ALA A 435 -14.41 -38.35 -17.59
CA ALA A 435 -15.44 -39.21 -17.02
C ALA A 435 -16.80 -38.51 -16.91
N THR A 436 -16.79 -37.19 -16.65
CA THR A 436 -17.96 -36.33 -16.61
C THR A 436 -17.72 -35.14 -17.53
N PRO A 437 -18.30 -35.13 -18.75
CA PRO A 437 -18.20 -34.00 -19.65
C PRO A 437 -18.84 -32.72 -19.08
N LEU A 438 -18.30 -31.57 -19.48
CA LEU A 438 -18.82 -30.24 -19.15
C LEU A 438 -19.70 -29.70 -20.30
N SER A 439 -20.80 -29.03 -19.93
CA SER A 439 -21.64 -28.30 -20.88
C SER A 439 -20.96 -26.99 -21.31
N PRO A 440 -21.01 -26.60 -22.60
CA PRO A 440 -20.61 -25.27 -23.04
C PRO A 440 -21.63 -24.19 -22.68
N ASP A 441 -22.87 -24.58 -22.34
CA ASP A 441 -23.95 -23.68 -21.96
C ASP A 441 -23.72 -23.15 -20.54
N VAL A 442 -23.02 -22.03 -20.44
CA VAL A 442 -22.78 -21.29 -19.20
C VAL A 442 -23.98 -20.43 -18.81
N ARG A 443 -24.16 -20.19 -17.50
CA ARG A 443 -25.32 -19.45 -16.97
C ARG A 443 -25.31 -17.94 -17.15
N TRP A 444 -24.23 -17.33 -17.65
CA TRP A 444 -24.06 -15.87 -17.70
C TRP A 444 -23.28 -15.43 -18.95
N THR A 445 -23.21 -14.11 -19.19
CA THR A 445 -22.50 -13.53 -20.33
C THR A 445 -21.78 -12.25 -19.90
N PRO A 446 -20.45 -12.10 -20.09
CA PRO A 446 -19.72 -10.95 -19.56
C PRO A 446 -20.21 -9.60 -20.11
N GLY A 447 -20.58 -9.55 -21.39
CA GLY A 447 -21.04 -8.35 -22.07
C GLY A 447 -22.36 -7.76 -21.53
N ASP A 448 -23.13 -8.53 -20.76
CA ASP A 448 -24.33 -8.03 -20.07
C ASP A 448 -24.00 -7.23 -18.80
N HIS A 449 -22.75 -7.31 -18.32
CA HIS A 449 -22.32 -6.74 -17.04
C HIS A 449 -21.26 -5.64 -17.16
N TYR A 450 -20.33 -5.77 -18.09
CA TYR A 450 -19.28 -4.77 -18.35
C TYR A 450 -18.79 -4.82 -19.80
N ALA A 451 -18.23 -3.72 -20.27
CA ALA A 451 -17.70 -3.62 -21.63
C ALA A 451 -16.28 -4.19 -21.69
N TYR A 452 -16.00 -5.04 -22.68
CA TYR A 452 -14.66 -5.56 -22.94
C TYR A 452 -14.44 -5.71 -24.44
N ALA A 453 -13.18 -5.80 -24.83
CA ALA A 453 -12.76 -6.12 -26.19
C ALA A 453 -11.76 -7.26 -26.13
N LEU A 454 -11.83 -8.16 -27.10
CA LEU A 454 -10.89 -9.25 -27.25
C LEU A 454 -9.81 -8.83 -28.25
N ASP A 455 -8.56 -8.93 -27.83
CA ASP A 455 -7.43 -8.91 -28.75
C ASP A 455 -7.48 -10.14 -29.66
N PRO A 456 -7.02 -10.03 -30.92
CA PRO A 456 -6.86 -11.19 -31.79
C PRO A 456 -5.99 -12.24 -31.11
N VAL A 457 -6.47 -13.48 -30.95
CA VAL A 457 -5.73 -14.49 -30.17
C VAL A 457 -4.32 -14.77 -30.69
N ALA A 458 -4.07 -14.58 -31.99
CA ALA A 458 -2.75 -14.68 -32.60
C ALA A 458 -1.73 -13.66 -32.06
N GLU A 459 -2.18 -12.55 -31.50
CA GLU A 459 -1.35 -11.45 -30.98
C GLU A 459 -1.26 -11.49 -29.45
N VAL A 460 -2.18 -12.19 -28.77
CA VAL A 460 -2.28 -12.24 -27.30
C VAL A 460 -0.96 -12.61 -26.64
N ALA A 461 -0.24 -13.61 -27.16
CA ALA A 461 1.03 -14.03 -26.57
C ALA A 461 2.09 -12.90 -26.58
N ASP A 462 2.18 -12.15 -27.67
CA ASP A 462 3.13 -11.04 -27.81
C ASP A 462 2.72 -9.83 -26.98
N ILE A 463 1.42 -9.50 -26.97
CA ILE A 463 0.85 -8.41 -26.18
C ILE A 463 1.11 -8.66 -24.69
N VAL A 464 0.76 -9.86 -24.20
CA VAL A 464 0.88 -10.21 -22.79
C VAL A 464 2.35 -10.27 -22.35
N ARG A 465 3.25 -10.84 -23.17
CA ARG A 465 4.69 -10.84 -22.85
C ARG A 465 5.29 -9.44 -22.74
N ALA A 466 4.78 -8.50 -23.52
CA ALA A 466 5.26 -7.12 -23.52
C ALA A 466 4.70 -6.30 -22.36
N GLY A 467 3.47 -6.60 -21.90
CA GLY A 467 2.76 -5.78 -20.91
C GLY A 467 2.72 -6.35 -19.50
N ALA A 468 2.72 -7.68 -19.31
CA ALA A 468 2.41 -8.28 -18.01
C ALA A 468 3.60 -8.28 -17.04
N GLY A 469 3.30 -8.03 -15.77
CA GLY A 469 4.23 -8.09 -14.64
C GLY A 469 4.60 -6.73 -14.06
N ALA A 470 5.25 -6.79 -12.90
CA ALA A 470 5.79 -5.60 -12.23
C ALA A 470 6.95 -4.99 -13.02
N GLY A 471 7.07 -3.67 -12.94
CA GLY A 471 8.14 -2.88 -13.57
C GLY A 471 7.93 -2.60 -15.05
N VAL A 472 6.81 -3.01 -15.64
CA VAL A 472 6.50 -2.69 -17.04
C VAL A 472 5.88 -1.29 -17.17
N LEU A 473 5.13 -0.85 -16.15
CA LEU A 473 4.50 0.46 -16.14
C LEU A 473 5.51 1.57 -15.84
N PRO A 474 5.47 2.71 -16.57
CA PRO A 474 6.23 3.90 -16.20
C PRO A 474 5.64 4.49 -14.92
N SER A 475 6.26 4.20 -13.77
CA SER A 475 5.80 4.64 -12.45
C SER A 475 6.74 5.71 -11.86
N GLY A 476 6.18 6.59 -11.03
CA GLY A 476 6.91 7.69 -10.40
C GLY A 476 6.05 8.93 -10.27
N SER A 477 6.65 10.12 -10.39
CA SER A 477 5.90 11.36 -10.63
C SER A 477 6.30 11.96 -11.97
N PRO A 478 5.35 12.52 -12.73
CA PRO A 478 5.67 13.25 -13.95
C PRO A 478 6.75 14.31 -13.70
N GLY A 479 7.87 14.21 -14.42
CA GLY A 479 8.99 15.16 -14.30
C GLY A 479 9.93 14.96 -13.11
N THR A 480 9.78 13.88 -12.33
CA THR A 480 10.73 13.50 -11.26
C THR A 480 11.26 12.08 -11.48
N ALA A 481 12.54 11.88 -11.13
CA ALA A 481 13.22 10.58 -11.24
C ALA A 481 13.89 10.15 -9.92
N ALA A 482 13.64 10.90 -8.84
CA ALA A 482 14.20 10.63 -7.52
C ALA A 482 13.36 11.32 -6.43
N ALA A 483 13.67 10.99 -5.18
CA ALA A 483 13.06 11.59 -4.00
C ALA A 483 13.17 13.13 -4.00
N PRO A 484 12.26 13.84 -3.32
CA PRO A 484 12.26 15.30 -3.32
C PRO A 484 13.53 15.89 -2.72
N GLY A 485 13.89 17.11 -3.14
CA GLY A 485 14.89 17.89 -2.41
C GLY A 485 14.37 18.35 -1.05
N SER A 486 15.28 18.68 -0.13
CA SER A 486 14.91 19.22 1.18
C SER A 486 14.40 20.65 1.08
N PHE A 487 13.21 20.90 1.64
CA PHE A 487 12.65 22.23 1.79
C PHE A 487 13.39 23.03 2.88
N ALA A 488 13.50 24.35 2.67
CA ALA A 488 13.90 25.30 3.70
C ALA A 488 12.66 25.89 4.35
N LEU A 489 12.61 25.88 5.69
CA LEU A 489 11.51 26.46 6.46
C LEU A 489 11.86 27.88 6.93
N SER A 490 10.84 28.71 7.00
CA SER A 490 10.85 30.05 7.62
C SER A 490 9.48 30.35 8.21
N ASP A 491 9.38 31.37 9.07
CA ASP A 491 8.12 31.84 9.64
C ASP A 491 7.98 33.37 9.53
N ASP A 492 6.75 33.87 9.66
CA ASP A 492 6.45 35.31 9.74
C ASP A 492 6.10 35.79 11.17
N ASN A 493 6.39 34.99 12.21
CA ASN A 493 6.08 35.33 13.61
C ASN A 493 6.83 36.61 14.04
N GLY A 494 6.08 37.62 14.52
CA GLY A 494 6.62 38.94 14.84
C GLY A 494 6.83 39.87 13.64
N TRP A 495 6.63 39.38 12.42
CA TRP A 495 6.69 40.19 11.18
C TRP A 495 5.31 40.46 10.60
N ASP A 496 4.32 39.65 10.96
CA ASP A 496 2.94 39.75 10.52
C ASP A 496 2.15 40.81 11.30
N THR A 497 2.16 40.74 12.63
CA THR A 497 1.48 41.69 13.54
C THR A 497 2.44 42.60 14.31
N GLY A 498 3.74 42.29 14.29
CA GLY A 498 4.74 42.89 15.16
C GLY A 498 4.85 42.25 16.55
N LEU A 499 4.09 41.18 16.81
CA LEU A 499 4.07 40.43 18.07
C LEU A 499 4.43 38.96 17.82
N HIS A 500 5.11 38.34 18.78
CA HIS A 500 5.34 36.89 18.80
C HIS A 500 4.17 36.20 19.52
N ASP A 501 2.95 36.37 19.01
CA ASP A 501 1.68 36.12 19.70
C ASP A 501 1.15 34.68 19.59
N GLY A 502 1.88 33.81 18.89
CA GLY A 502 1.50 32.41 18.70
C GLY A 502 0.52 32.19 17.55
N SER A 503 0.30 33.22 16.73
CA SER A 503 -0.32 33.13 15.41
C SER A 503 0.71 33.52 14.35
N TYR A 504 1.04 32.61 13.45
CA TYR A 504 2.03 32.84 12.39
C TYR A 504 1.85 31.83 11.26
N ARG A 505 2.63 31.99 10.20
CA ARG A 505 2.68 31.10 9.05
C ARG A 505 4.06 30.50 8.91
N ILE A 506 4.14 29.17 8.90
CA ILE A 506 5.32 28.46 8.42
C ILE A 506 5.28 28.43 6.89
N THR A 507 6.33 28.91 6.25
CA THR A 507 6.55 28.82 4.80
C THR A 507 7.69 27.84 4.54
N ALA A 508 7.48 26.95 3.56
CA ALA A 508 8.46 25.98 3.13
C ALA A 508 8.78 26.20 1.65
N ASP A 509 10.06 26.44 1.34
CA ASP A 509 10.54 26.67 -0.02
C ASP A 509 11.51 25.58 -0.48
N LEU A 510 11.24 24.99 -1.63
CA LEU A 510 12.14 24.11 -2.35
C LEU A 510 12.74 24.88 -3.54
N TRP A 511 13.96 25.37 -3.34
CA TRP A 511 14.69 26.17 -4.33
C TRP A 511 15.33 25.34 -5.45
N TRP A 512 15.75 24.11 -5.13
CA TRP A 512 16.42 23.19 -6.06
C TRP A 512 16.16 21.74 -5.66
N GLY A 513 16.29 20.83 -6.63
CA GLY A 513 16.04 19.40 -6.44
C GLY A 513 14.78 18.94 -7.16
N HIS A 514 14.32 17.73 -6.84
CA HIS A 514 13.08 17.19 -7.39
C HIS A 514 11.87 17.68 -6.59
N ASN A 515 10.77 17.95 -7.28
CA ASN A 515 9.52 18.37 -6.65
C ASN A 515 8.96 17.28 -5.73
N ALA A 516 8.31 17.71 -4.66
CA ALA A 516 7.42 16.88 -3.87
C ALA A 516 6.02 16.86 -4.50
N THR A 517 5.27 15.78 -4.27
CA THR A 517 3.83 15.71 -4.56
C THR A 517 3.00 15.99 -3.31
N VAL A 518 3.57 15.70 -2.13
CA VAL A 518 2.97 16.00 -0.83
C VAL A 518 4.03 16.49 0.14
N VAL A 519 3.61 17.37 1.05
CA VAL A 519 4.40 17.78 2.21
C VAL A 519 3.58 17.63 3.49
N LYS A 520 4.26 17.27 4.58
CA LYS A 520 3.69 17.09 5.91
C LYS A 520 4.52 17.91 6.91
N LEU A 521 3.86 18.81 7.65
CA LEU A 521 4.47 19.64 8.68
C LEU A 521 4.24 19.01 10.05
N TYR A 522 5.33 18.78 10.78
CA TYR A 522 5.34 18.27 12.14
C TYR A 522 5.76 19.37 13.10
N GLU A 523 5.08 19.47 14.25
CA GLU A 523 5.43 20.30 15.39
C GLU A 523 5.77 19.39 16.56
N ASP A 524 6.99 19.47 17.07
CA ASP A 524 7.48 18.65 18.20
C ASP A 524 7.24 17.14 18.01
N GLY A 525 7.24 16.69 16.74
CA GLY A 525 7.00 15.30 16.32
C GLY A 525 5.55 14.95 16.00
N GLU A 526 4.59 15.85 16.25
CA GLU A 526 3.16 15.64 15.93
C GLU A 526 2.78 16.28 14.60
N LEU A 527 2.01 15.58 13.77
CA LEU A 527 1.55 16.10 12.49
C LEU A 527 0.54 17.23 12.69
N VAL A 528 0.87 18.45 12.23
CA VAL A 528 0.01 19.64 12.36
C VAL A 528 -0.55 20.14 11.03
N GLY A 529 -0.05 19.64 9.90
CA GLY A 529 -0.63 19.95 8.59
C GLY A 529 -0.03 19.13 7.46
N ALA A 530 -0.78 18.96 6.37
CA ALA A 530 -0.31 18.31 5.16
C ALA A 530 -0.93 18.96 3.91
N GLN A 531 -0.21 18.98 2.79
CA GLN A 531 -0.65 19.61 1.53
C GLN A 531 -0.18 18.80 0.32
N ARG A 532 -1.02 18.72 -0.73
CA ARG A 532 -0.56 18.33 -2.07
C ARG A 532 0.08 19.53 -2.75
N LEU A 533 1.10 19.29 -3.57
CA LEU A 533 1.79 20.32 -4.33
C LEU A 533 1.82 19.97 -5.81
N ASP A 534 1.58 20.96 -6.66
CA ASP A 534 1.82 20.86 -8.09
C ASP A 534 3.31 21.02 -8.41
N PRO A 535 3.82 20.37 -9.47
CA PRO A 535 5.19 20.60 -9.94
C PRO A 535 5.42 22.06 -10.32
N ALA A 536 6.53 22.65 -9.87
CA ALA A 536 6.86 24.07 -10.11
C ALA A 536 8.10 24.29 -10.99
N SER A 537 8.84 23.24 -11.33
CA SER A 537 10.14 23.35 -12.03
C SER A 537 10.02 24.14 -13.35
N PRO A 538 10.95 25.09 -13.63
CA PRO A 538 12.18 25.38 -12.88
C PRO A 538 12.00 26.40 -11.74
N ALA A 539 10.79 26.89 -11.45
CA ALA A 539 10.54 27.77 -10.31
C ALA A 539 10.60 26.99 -8.99
N ALA A 540 10.78 27.72 -7.89
CA ALA A 540 10.75 27.14 -6.55
C ALA A 540 9.35 26.61 -6.23
N GLN A 541 9.28 25.42 -5.65
CA GLN A 541 8.03 24.87 -5.14
C GLN A 541 7.82 25.38 -3.70
N GLN A 542 6.61 25.80 -3.34
CA GLN A 542 6.33 26.42 -2.04
C GLN A 542 5.11 25.80 -1.38
N ALA A 543 5.16 25.65 -0.05
CA ALA A 543 4.02 25.30 0.80
C ALA A 543 3.89 26.29 1.97
N ARG A 544 2.68 26.46 2.50
CA ARG A 544 2.41 27.44 3.58
C ARG A 544 1.39 26.89 4.57
N PHE A 545 1.73 26.91 5.85
CA PHE A 545 0.88 26.39 6.93
C PHE A 545 0.57 27.49 7.92
N ALA A 546 -0.71 27.70 8.20
CA ALA A 546 -1.13 28.60 9.27
C ALA A 546 -1.03 27.88 10.61
N VAL A 547 -0.38 28.52 11.58
CA VAL A 547 -0.25 28.09 12.97
C VAL A 547 -0.94 29.15 13.83
N THR A 548 -1.79 28.74 14.75
CA THR A 548 -2.53 29.66 15.63
C THR A 548 -2.68 29.08 17.03
N GLY A 549 -2.82 29.95 18.02
CA GLY A 549 -3.17 29.57 19.39
C GLY A 549 -2.03 28.90 20.15
N ARG A 550 -0.77 29.19 19.78
CA ARG A 550 0.40 28.75 20.54
C ARG A 550 0.60 29.65 21.75
N ALA A 551 0.90 29.04 22.90
CA ALA A 551 1.24 29.78 24.12
C ALA A 551 2.72 30.19 24.10
N ASP A 552 3.14 30.97 25.09
CA ASP A 552 4.56 31.34 25.21
C ASP A 552 5.43 30.10 25.37
N GLY A 553 6.44 29.98 24.52
CA GLY A 553 7.22 28.75 24.39
C GLY A 553 8.10 28.72 23.14
N VAL A 554 8.78 27.59 22.95
CA VAL A 554 9.59 27.31 21.76
C VAL A 554 9.02 26.07 21.10
N TYR A 555 8.61 26.21 19.83
CA TYR A 555 8.01 25.16 19.03
C TYR A 555 8.98 24.73 17.93
N ARG A 556 9.12 23.42 17.70
CA ARG A 556 10.04 22.87 16.70
C ARG A 556 9.30 22.31 15.51
N TYR A 557 9.54 22.89 14.34
CA TYR A 557 8.94 22.46 13.09
C TYR A 557 9.89 21.65 12.23
N GLU A 558 9.42 20.53 11.72
CA GLU A 558 10.09 19.76 10.67
C GLU A 558 9.10 19.44 9.56
N LEU A 559 9.53 19.54 8.31
CA LEU A 559 8.71 19.20 7.16
C LEU A 559 9.25 17.93 6.50
N VAL A 560 8.36 16.95 6.31
CA VAL A 560 8.60 15.76 5.50
C VAL A 560 8.00 16.01 4.13
N ALA A 561 8.84 16.01 3.09
CA ALA A 561 8.43 16.13 1.71
C ALA A 561 8.51 14.76 1.03
N LEU A 562 7.46 14.37 0.32
CA LEU A 562 7.38 13.06 -0.32
C LEU A 562 6.96 13.17 -1.78
N ASN A 563 7.48 12.24 -2.58
CA ASN A 563 6.95 11.85 -3.88
C ASN A 563 7.07 10.31 -3.99
N PRO A 564 6.44 9.64 -4.96
CA PRO A 564 6.57 8.20 -5.19
C PRO A 564 8.00 7.62 -5.06
N TRP A 565 9.06 8.37 -5.40
CA TRP A 565 10.44 7.89 -5.33
C TRP A 565 11.07 7.92 -3.93
N GLY A 566 10.42 8.55 -2.94
CA GLY A 566 10.94 8.62 -1.58
C GLY A 566 10.55 9.88 -0.83
N GLN A 567 11.25 10.11 0.27
CA GLN A 567 11.03 11.24 1.16
C GLN A 567 12.31 11.98 1.48
N SER A 568 12.17 13.27 1.82
CA SER A 568 13.23 14.08 2.42
C SER A 568 12.68 14.85 3.62
N ARG A 569 13.58 15.24 4.51
CA ARG A 569 13.27 16.08 5.67
C ARG A 569 13.93 17.44 5.55
N SER A 570 13.25 18.47 6.02
CA SER A 570 13.85 19.77 6.26
C SER A 570 14.80 19.71 7.46
N ARG A 571 15.57 20.78 7.69
CA ARG A 571 16.13 21.02 9.02
C ARG A 571 15.00 21.41 9.97
N VAL A 572 15.20 21.16 11.26
CA VAL A 572 14.30 21.66 12.30
C VAL A 572 14.36 23.19 12.34
N HIS A 573 13.19 23.83 12.32
CA HIS A 573 13.00 25.27 12.42
C HIS A 573 12.32 25.61 13.74
N GLU A 574 12.98 26.41 14.58
CA GLU A 574 12.45 26.78 15.89
C GLU A 574 11.74 28.13 15.84
N VAL A 575 10.50 28.19 16.35
CA VAL A 575 9.74 29.43 16.49
C VAL A 575 9.53 29.72 17.97
N ALA A 576 10.00 30.89 18.43
CA ALA A 576 9.79 31.35 19.80
C ALA A 576 8.55 32.25 19.86
N VAL A 577 7.58 31.85 20.67
CA VAL A 577 6.37 32.60 21.02
C VAL A 577 6.60 33.24 22.39
N ARG A 578 6.34 34.55 22.50
CA ARG A 578 6.69 35.35 23.70
C ARG A 578 5.60 36.33 24.12
N ASP A 579 4.67 36.62 23.23
CA ASP A 579 3.66 37.65 23.40
C ASP A 579 2.24 37.04 23.31
N ALA A 580 2.06 35.74 23.56
CA ALA A 580 0.75 35.09 23.43
C ALA A 580 -0.17 35.41 24.62
N ALA A 581 0.38 35.49 25.83
CA ALA A 581 -0.37 35.97 26.99
C ALA A 581 -0.74 37.46 26.84
N PRO A 582 -1.81 37.94 27.49
CA PRO A 582 -2.20 39.34 27.38
C PRO A 582 -1.06 40.26 27.81
N ALA A 583 -0.84 41.37 27.12
CA ALA A 583 0.15 42.33 27.59
C ALA A 583 -0.29 43.00 28.91
N GLN A 584 0.68 43.54 29.65
CA GLN A 584 0.41 44.21 30.90
C GLN A 584 -0.40 45.49 30.66
N ALA A 585 -1.62 45.53 31.17
CA ALA A 585 -2.43 46.75 31.17
C ALA A 585 -1.98 47.72 32.26
N VAL A 586 -2.14 49.02 32.02
CA VAL A 586 -1.92 50.07 33.00
C VAL A 586 -3.25 50.45 33.63
N LEU A 587 -3.36 50.35 34.95
CA LEU A 587 -4.52 50.82 35.68
C LEU A 587 -4.44 52.33 35.93
N SER A 588 -5.54 53.02 35.70
CA SER A 588 -5.74 54.42 36.09
C SER A 588 -7.07 54.58 36.81
N ALA A 589 -7.14 55.56 37.71
CA ALA A 589 -8.36 55.82 38.48
C ALA A 589 -8.75 57.30 38.42
N ALA A 590 -10.02 57.56 38.15
CA ALA A 590 -10.63 58.89 38.18
C ALA A 590 -11.64 58.99 39.34
N GLY A 591 -11.99 60.22 39.75
CA GLY A 591 -13.05 60.45 40.75
C GLY A 591 -12.63 60.35 42.22
N ALA A 592 -11.34 60.18 42.52
CA ALA A 592 -10.83 60.07 43.89
C ALA A 592 -11.14 61.28 44.81
N ARG A 593 -11.39 62.47 44.25
CA ARG A 593 -11.76 63.67 45.03
C ARG A 593 -13.23 63.70 45.44
N THR A 594 -14.09 62.98 44.72
CA THR A 594 -15.54 62.99 44.91
C THR A 594 -16.05 61.72 45.58
N GLY A 595 -15.21 60.70 45.72
CA GLY A 595 -15.61 59.37 46.23
C GLY A 595 -16.07 58.44 45.11
N ALA A 596 -16.71 58.96 44.05
CA ALA A 596 -17.17 58.19 42.89
C ALA A 596 -16.00 57.70 41.99
N VAL A 597 -15.35 56.59 42.37
CA VAL A 597 -14.17 56.08 41.68
C VAL A 597 -14.53 55.25 40.44
N THR A 598 -13.83 55.51 39.34
CA THR A 598 -13.84 54.68 38.12
C THR A 598 -12.42 54.22 37.84
N VAL A 599 -12.22 52.91 37.70
CA VAL A 599 -10.94 52.32 37.33
C VAL A 599 -10.97 51.96 35.85
N THR A 600 -9.92 52.33 35.14
CA THR A 600 -9.73 52.01 33.72
C THR A 600 -8.45 51.20 33.57
N ALA A 601 -8.53 50.07 32.88
CA ALA A 601 -7.38 49.30 32.43
C ALA A 601 -7.15 49.58 30.95
N ASP A 602 -6.03 50.21 30.63
CA ASP A 602 -5.62 50.47 29.24
C ASP A 602 -4.46 49.55 28.85
N LEU A 603 -4.67 48.71 27.84
CA LEU A 603 -3.66 47.87 27.20
C LEU A 603 -3.33 48.50 25.85
N TRP A 604 -2.25 49.28 25.78
CA TRP A 604 -1.92 50.12 24.63
C TRP A 604 -1.27 49.36 23.46
N TRP A 605 -0.55 48.29 23.76
CA TRP A 605 0.17 47.45 22.81
C TRP A 605 0.31 46.03 23.36
N GLY A 606 0.45 45.05 22.46
CA GLY A 606 0.60 43.63 22.79
C GLY A 606 -0.70 42.85 22.60
N THR A 607 -0.70 41.58 23.03
CA THR A 607 -1.84 40.70 22.82
C THR A 607 -2.99 41.04 23.76
N ASN A 608 -4.20 41.09 23.21
CA ASN A 608 -5.40 41.42 23.94
C ASN A 608 -5.88 40.26 24.84
N ALA A 609 -6.60 40.62 25.89
CA ALA A 609 -7.29 39.68 26.76
C ALA A 609 -8.69 39.35 26.23
N THR A 610 -9.24 38.21 26.65
CA THR A 610 -10.66 37.87 26.48
C THR A 610 -11.44 37.95 27.80
N GLU A 611 -10.75 38.07 28.93
CA GLU A 611 -11.35 38.31 30.24
C GLU A 611 -10.49 39.28 31.07
N TYR A 612 -11.18 40.09 31.88
CA TYR A 612 -10.61 41.04 32.83
C TYR A 612 -11.27 40.86 34.19
N VAL A 613 -10.47 40.79 35.24
CA VAL A 613 -10.94 40.71 36.63
C VAL A 613 -10.29 41.81 37.45
N LEU A 614 -11.10 42.66 38.09
CA LEU A 614 -10.63 43.73 38.97
C LEU A 614 -10.78 43.34 40.44
N TYR A 615 -9.75 43.64 41.23
CA TYR A 615 -9.74 43.46 42.67
C TYR A 615 -9.56 44.80 43.37
N GLN A 616 -10.24 44.97 44.50
CA GLN A 616 -10.02 46.03 45.47
C GLN A 616 -9.51 45.40 46.77
N ASP A 617 -8.32 45.79 47.21
CA ASP A 617 -7.67 45.30 48.42
C ASP A 617 -7.64 43.75 48.51
N GLY A 618 -7.47 43.09 47.35
CA GLY A 618 -7.44 41.63 47.21
C GLY A 618 -8.80 40.95 47.04
N VAL A 619 -9.91 41.68 47.05
CA VAL A 619 -11.26 41.14 46.85
C VAL A 619 -11.74 41.43 45.43
N GLU A 620 -12.22 40.41 44.70
CA GLU A 620 -12.79 40.59 43.36
C GLU A 620 -14.03 41.48 43.43
N ILE A 621 -14.05 42.55 42.64
CA ILE A 621 -15.16 43.52 42.58
C ILE A 621 -15.80 43.62 41.20
N ASP A 622 -15.13 43.14 40.15
CA ASP A 622 -15.68 43.11 38.79
C ASP A 622 -15.02 42.04 37.91
N ARG A 623 -15.78 41.51 36.97
CA ARG A 623 -15.34 40.53 35.96
C ARG A 623 -16.03 40.82 34.64
N GLN A 624 -15.25 41.01 33.58
CA GLN A 624 -15.74 41.35 32.26
C GLN A 624 -15.21 40.38 31.20
N THR A 625 -16.07 39.95 30.29
CA THR A 625 -15.65 39.34 29.03
C THR A 625 -15.29 40.45 28.04
N LEU A 626 -14.12 40.32 27.40
CA LEU A 626 -13.60 41.30 26.45
C LEU A 626 -13.53 40.70 25.04
N THR A 627 -13.72 41.56 24.03
CA THR A 627 -13.43 41.19 22.64
C THR A 627 -11.97 41.53 22.34
N ALA A 628 -11.19 40.54 21.90
CA ALA A 628 -9.82 40.74 21.47
C ALA A 628 -9.77 41.42 20.10
N ALA A 629 -8.83 42.35 19.93
CA ALA A 629 -8.64 43.12 18.70
C ALA A 629 -7.14 43.29 18.36
N THR A 630 -6.28 42.37 18.83
CA THR A 630 -4.83 42.38 18.61
C THR A 630 -4.51 42.65 17.14
N PRO A 631 -3.56 43.56 16.82
CA PRO A 631 -2.67 44.30 17.72
C PRO A 631 -3.23 45.67 18.18
N ALA A 632 -4.52 45.95 17.99
CA ALA A 632 -5.12 47.21 18.42
C ALA A 632 -5.31 47.26 19.95
N ALA A 633 -5.13 48.46 20.51
CA ALA A 633 -5.28 48.71 21.94
C ALA A 633 -6.63 48.23 22.50
N GLN A 634 -6.62 47.77 23.75
CA GLN A 634 -7.80 47.32 24.49
C GLN A 634 -8.05 48.19 25.71
N ARG A 635 -9.33 48.38 26.06
CA ARG A 635 -9.74 49.11 27.26
C ARG A 635 -10.83 48.34 27.99
N ALA A 636 -10.70 48.24 29.31
CA ALA A 636 -11.76 47.83 30.23
C ALA A 636 -12.01 48.93 31.26
N VAL A 637 -13.28 49.14 31.65
CA VAL A 637 -13.67 50.19 32.60
C VAL A 637 -14.61 49.61 33.64
N THR A 638 -14.29 49.81 34.91
CA THR A 638 -15.14 49.44 36.05
C THR A 638 -15.53 50.69 36.83
N VAL A 639 -16.83 50.88 37.01
CA VAL A 639 -17.36 51.90 37.91
C VAL A 639 -17.46 51.28 39.30
N VAL A 640 -16.59 51.69 40.23
CA VAL A 640 -16.53 51.13 41.60
C VAL A 640 -17.61 51.75 42.50
N GLY A 641 -17.97 53.01 42.26
CA GLY A 641 -18.96 53.75 43.04
C GLY A 641 -18.34 54.60 44.15
N ASP A 642 -19.16 55.02 45.12
CA ASP A 642 -18.75 55.94 46.19
C ASP A 642 -17.94 55.22 47.28
N LEU A 643 -16.65 55.53 47.35
CA LEU A 643 -15.75 55.06 48.40
C LEU A 643 -15.64 56.08 49.54
N ALA A 644 -15.52 55.59 50.78
CA ALA A 644 -15.27 56.44 51.94
C ALA A 644 -13.84 57.01 51.89
N PRO A 645 -13.54 58.10 52.63
CA PRO A 645 -12.17 58.59 52.77
C PRO A 645 -11.23 57.49 53.27
N GLY A 646 -10.17 57.20 52.52
CA GLY A 646 -9.35 56.01 52.73
C GLY A 646 -8.26 55.81 51.68
N ARG A 647 -7.44 54.77 51.87
CA ARG A 647 -6.45 54.29 50.90
C ARG A 647 -6.92 52.93 50.41
N TYR A 648 -7.08 52.81 49.10
CA TYR A 648 -7.53 51.58 48.42
C TYR A 648 -6.49 51.18 47.38
N GLU A 649 -6.21 49.89 47.26
CA GLU A 649 -5.37 49.32 46.21
C GLU A 649 -6.24 48.59 45.20
N PHE A 650 -6.05 48.92 43.92
CA PHE A 650 -6.69 48.23 42.82
C PHE A 650 -5.64 47.44 42.05
N THR A 651 -5.91 46.15 41.86
CA THR A 651 -5.15 45.26 40.99
C THR A 651 -6.09 44.65 39.97
N ALA A 652 -5.58 44.27 38.80
CA ALA A 652 -6.37 43.55 37.82
C ALA A 652 -5.59 42.40 37.22
N VAL A 653 -6.30 41.37 36.80
CA VAL A 653 -5.76 40.25 36.04
C VAL A 653 -6.46 40.21 34.69
N LEU A 654 -5.66 40.20 33.63
CA LEU A 654 -6.12 40.02 32.26
C LEU A 654 -5.79 38.59 31.83
N SER A 655 -6.73 37.91 31.19
CA SER A 655 -6.58 36.52 30.76
C SER A 655 -7.04 36.30 29.32
N ASN A 656 -6.37 35.40 28.62
CA ASN A 656 -6.82 34.81 27.36
C ASN A 656 -6.54 33.30 27.38
N ALA A 657 -6.73 32.62 26.25
CA ALA A 657 -6.49 31.17 26.15
C ALA A 657 -5.01 30.78 26.34
N ALA A 658 -4.06 31.69 26.10
CA ALA A 658 -2.63 31.43 26.20
C ALA A 658 -2.06 31.69 27.61
N GLY A 659 -2.71 32.52 28.43
CA GLY A 659 -2.24 32.78 29.79
C GLY A 659 -2.92 33.96 30.47
N THR A 660 -2.32 34.39 31.59
CA THR A 660 -2.80 35.51 32.40
C THR A 660 -1.66 36.47 32.72
N THR A 661 -1.98 37.76 32.77
CA THR A 661 -1.04 38.83 33.09
C THR A 661 -1.67 39.79 34.09
N ALA A 662 -0.94 40.07 35.17
CA ALA A 662 -1.36 41.07 36.14
C ALA A 662 -1.10 42.49 35.61
N ALA A 663 -2.10 43.34 35.67
CA ALA A 663 -1.97 44.77 35.41
C ALA A 663 -1.10 45.44 36.49
N GLU A 664 -0.48 46.58 36.16
CA GLU A 664 0.24 47.38 37.15
C GLU A 664 -0.77 47.93 38.19
N PRO A 665 -0.57 47.68 39.50
CA PRO A 665 -1.51 48.12 40.53
C PRO A 665 -1.63 49.65 40.60
N VAL A 666 -2.81 50.15 40.95
CA VAL A 666 -3.01 51.58 41.24
C VAL A 666 -3.53 51.77 42.66
N THR A 667 -2.80 52.58 43.45
CA THR A 667 -3.28 53.02 44.77
C THR A 667 -4.07 54.31 44.61
N VAL A 668 -5.29 54.33 45.15
CA VAL A 668 -6.16 55.51 45.17
C VAL A 668 -6.36 55.99 46.60
N ARG A 669 -6.15 57.28 46.84
CA ARG A 669 -6.48 57.92 48.12
C ARG A 669 -7.70 58.82 47.96
N VAL A 670 -8.80 58.41 48.56
CA VAL A 670 -10.06 59.16 48.61
C VAL A 670 -9.99 60.13 49.79
N ARG A 671 -10.36 61.40 49.55
CA ARG A 671 -10.19 62.50 50.51
C ARG A 671 -11.46 62.85 51.25
#